data_AF-A0A1Y4N5S9-F1
#
_entry.id   AF-A0A1Y4N5S9-F1
#
_cell.length_a   1.000
_cell.length_b   1.000
_cell.length_c   1.000
_cell.angle_alpha   90.00
_cell.angle_beta   90.00
_cell.angle_gamma   90.00
#
_symmetry.space_group_name_H-M   'P 1'
#
loop_
_entity.id
_entity.type
_entity.pdbx_description
1 polymer ?
#
loop_
_entity_poly.entity_id
_entity_poly.type
_entity_poly.pdbx_seq_one_letter_code
_entity_poly.pdbx_strand_id
1 'polypeptide(L)'
;MKILARKNVISVLLSASMLTSVACGSVFSGFAENTGTDGYLELDRTGMTATACTQYTDYICNGDSCAQAMLDGNENSWWHTDWNSPADIIRPEHPYHWVNIDLNGAKTISKITYLPRNTQSNGRWLKFDVIITDENDKEVKIIENGTFDYVEDDGDFTSRDIVFDPVTAKSVKILITDTDGQGGVQDHADCAELYFYGPANPIDSLKSVIAEAKKLNADEKTTQAKYALLNAIAKAEEVLAEAEETGDDANVETAAKDLRGAIKTFNDAAEAVKPLELDRADMSAEACSQYTDKIQDGDACADAVLDNNVATWWHTDWRSPAHVITPDHPHWITVDLGGVKEISQITYQPRANQANGRWLKYNLIVTDENGNEITVIENGDMGYTEDEKDFCYPSVITFDPIKAKSFKFVITDTDGDSKGDHAACSELYVYAPAPVEKPLATFEVISDTHVSGTDTNSGNYRYLTDAIEDIKKQFPDTSAIINCGDIADYGNEEEMSTYFGLLGEYVDDFSDDFKFINALGNHDIRWKSGGYDEVYERYMRLNKPFRTDDSDNIYYDEWINGCHFIVMNTEWDTKDRWFVSDEQLQWLREKIAENNEDGSKPVFVIAHPPLRDSFEKSSEWGGIGVQDYKIKEVLRDYPNTFLFTGHIHATKTSTTVLPTDFGYMVDVPSIPYSGQIGYHVSVYSDRVEFSLYDYANNKVLSEYDKVAQLPNPAAENGKVLDVNFDNETADDRTDNGNNGTVVGDVEYVEGYTGKAVHIVNDGTGKAQQYIDFGDVLKLDDSDVTIMFNYKAGEKTFEDQVIFGNVSSNDADAGYSFKQTAEGIDFSTGDGAFDSESSARYQDGKWHNFAVTIDRDGKAIYYADGIKVSEEDVSSAGISLDADGKHLILGADADGNCGVKDAYFDDVKIYRHAILESEMTIVYNPFTITTAVDSATLEWDSDYLDYAGHPLAVDYVVINRTQKIEVSDDVESFVIEGLEPGTEYDILAVTHELDHPNNLQDAYQFKITTKQNAYELGDVNHDSKIDINDATLVQQYCVKMKLENFDAALADLNNDGRITVTDATIIGFIAAGIK
;
A
#
# COMPACT_ATOMS: atom_id res chain seq x y z
N MET A 1 6.77 37.86 13.52
CA MET A 1 7.31 38.75 14.58
C MET A 1 7.89 37.85 15.68
N LYS A 2 9.24 37.69 15.71
CA LYS A 2 10.09 37.06 16.75
C LYS A 2 9.81 35.59 17.15
N ILE A 3 10.75 34.68 17.42
CA ILE A 3 12.23 34.57 17.37
C ILE A 3 12.52 33.07 17.70
N LEU A 4 13.44 32.46 16.95
CA LEU A 4 14.44 31.43 17.28
C LEU A 4 14.16 30.20 18.18
N ALA A 5 14.66 29.08 17.64
CA ALA A 5 15.67 28.14 18.19
C ALA A 5 15.20 26.75 18.65
N ARG A 6 15.73 25.72 17.97
CA ARG A 6 16.44 24.51 18.49
C ARG A 6 17.01 23.78 17.25
N LYS A 7 18.30 23.90 16.88
CA LYS A 7 19.53 23.26 17.38
C LYS A 7 19.52 21.72 17.39
N ASN A 8 20.21 21.16 16.39
CA ASN A 8 20.97 19.91 16.38
C ASN A 8 21.57 19.55 17.74
N VAL A 9 21.37 18.31 18.19
CA VAL A 9 22.39 17.34 18.66
C VAL A 9 21.68 15.98 18.82
N ILE A 10 21.93 14.99 17.94
CA ILE A 10 21.85 13.57 18.29
C ILE A 10 23.11 12.91 17.74
N SER A 11 24.12 12.78 18.59
CA SER A 11 25.25 11.88 18.40
C SER A 11 25.71 11.43 19.79
N VAL A 12 25.16 10.33 20.32
CA VAL A 12 25.83 9.54 21.35
C VAL A 12 25.50 8.06 21.14
N LEU A 13 26.59 7.31 21.01
CA LEU A 13 26.78 5.87 20.88
C LEU A 13 25.84 4.96 21.69
N LEU A 14 25.43 3.87 21.03
CA LEU A 14 25.09 2.60 21.65
C LEU A 14 26.31 2.08 22.44
N SER A 15 26.08 1.64 23.67
CA SER A 15 26.84 0.54 24.26
C SER A 15 25.84 -0.45 24.86
N ALA A 16 25.75 -1.61 24.21
CA ALA A 16 25.08 -2.78 24.76
C ALA A 16 25.91 -3.32 25.93
N SER A 17 25.24 -3.65 27.04
CA SER A 17 25.82 -4.57 28.03
C SER A 17 24.76 -5.62 28.37
N MET A 18 25.01 -6.85 27.93
CA MET A 18 24.37 -8.03 28.49
C MET A 18 24.80 -8.16 29.96
N LEU A 19 23.84 -8.42 30.86
CA LEU A 19 24.14 -8.99 32.17
C LEU A 19 23.03 -9.95 32.57
N THR A 20 23.43 -11.21 32.69
CA THR A 20 22.65 -12.29 33.28
C THR A 20 22.77 -12.28 34.80
N SER A 21 21.62 -12.51 35.44
CA SER A 21 21.41 -13.26 36.69
C SER A 21 21.40 -12.57 38.08
N VAL A 22 20.42 -13.06 38.85
CA VAL A 22 20.28 -13.21 40.32
C VAL A 22 19.80 -12.01 41.14
N ALA A 23 18.61 -12.22 41.72
CA ALA A 23 17.96 -11.43 42.76
C ALA A 23 18.78 -11.31 44.06
N CYS A 24 18.78 -10.11 44.68
CA CYS A 24 18.80 -9.93 46.13
C CYS A 24 18.51 -8.45 46.52
N GLY A 25 17.37 -8.21 47.17
CA GLY A 25 17.27 -7.38 48.38
C GLY A 25 17.51 -5.87 48.33
N SER A 26 16.43 -5.14 48.09
CA SER A 26 15.89 -4.05 48.93
C SER A 26 16.48 -2.62 48.93
N VAL A 27 15.50 -1.70 49.02
CA VAL A 27 15.44 -0.31 49.51
C VAL A 27 15.84 0.83 48.56
N PHE A 28 14.85 1.39 47.87
CA PHE A 28 14.75 2.85 47.67
C PHE A 28 13.31 3.32 47.87
N SER A 29 13.10 4.10 48.93
CA SER A 29 11.91 4.93 49.14
C SER A 29 12.12 6.28 48.45
N GLY A 30 11.19 6.68 47.59
CA GLY A 30 11.14 8.03 47.05
C GLY A 30 10.20 8.13 45.85
N PHE A 31 8.98 8.62 46.11
CA PHE A 31 7.95 9.07 45.16
C PHE A 31 8.36 9.07 43.67
N ALA A 32 7.86 8.10 42.90
CA ALA A 32 7.85 8.09 41.45
C ALA A 32 6.43 7.81 40.97
N GLU A 33 5.99 8.57 39.95
CA GLU A 33 4.76 8.31 39.20
C GLU A 33 4.81 6.92 38.56
N ASN A 34 3.66 6.28 38.52
CA ASN A 34 3.45 4.87 38.21
C ASN A 34 3.70 4.60 36.71
N THR A 35 4.93 4.23 36.34
CA THR A 35 5.24 3.64 35.03
C THR A 35 5.51 2.15 35.23
N GLY A 36 4.51 1.31 35.01
CA GLY A 36 4.65 -0.15 35.02
C GLY A 36 5.52 -0.59 33.83
N THR A 37 6.60 -1.31 34.11
CA THR A 37 7.56 -1.81 33.09
C THR A 37 7.04 -3.00 32.28
N ASP A 38 5.80 -3.45 32.52
CA ASP A 38 5.24 -4.69 31.99
C ASP A 38 3.99 -4.47 31.10
N GLY A 39 3.72 -3.24 30.65
CA GLY A 39 2.66 -2.96 29.66
C GLY A 39 1.21 -2.92 30.19
N TYR A 40 1.02 -2.81 31.50
CA TYR A 40 -0.31 -2.72 32.15
C TYR A 40 -0.39 -1.50 33.07
N LEU A 41 -1.55 -0.82 33.10
CA LEU A 41 -1.80 0.33 33.97
C LEU A 41 -2.57 -0.09 35.22
N GLU A 42 -1.97 0.05 36.41
CA GLU A 42 -2.67 -0.22 37.66
C GLU A 42 -3.84 0.75 37.85
N LEU A 43 -5.03 0.21 38.09
CA LEU A 43 -6.23 0.99 38.33
C LEU A 43 -6.21 1.59 39.73
N ASP A 44 -6.64 2.85 39.84
CA ASP A 44 -6.90 3.47 41.14
C ASP A 44 -8.01 2.71 41.88
N ARG A 45 -7.65 2.14 43.03
CA ARG A 45 -8.53 1.34 43.89
C ARG A 45 -9.37 2.21 44.84
N THR A 46 -9.20 3.53 44.82
CA THR A 46 -9.97 4.46 45.64
C THR A 46 -11.48 4.30 45.41
N GLY A 47 -12.20 3.94 46.47
CA GLY A 47 -13.65 3.76 46.44
C GLY A 47 -14.12 2.36 46.01
N MET A 48 -13.23 1.47 45.58
CA MET A 48 -13.57 0.05 45.37
C MET A 48 -13.95 -0.61 46.69
N THR A 49 -14.92 -1.53 46.65
CA THR A 49 -15.34 -2.27 47.85
C THR A 49 -15.23 -3.76 47.68
N ALA A 50 -14.84 -4.46 48.73
CA ALA A 50 -14.71 -5.91 48.71
C ALA A 50 -15.69 -6.57 49.68
N THR A 51 -16.29 -7.67 49.22
CA THR A 51 -17.11 -8.58 50.01
C THR A 51 -16.63 -10.01 49.78
N ALA A 52 -16.89 -10.90 50.74
CA ALA A 52 -16.47 -12.29 50.65
C ALA A 52 -17.51 -13.21 51.29
N CYS A 53 -17.39 -14.51 51.00
CA CYS A 53 -18.24 -15.57 51.56
C CYS A 53 -18.32 -15.51 53.10
N THR A 54 -17.16 -15.42 53.75
CA THR A 54 -16.98 -15.24 55.19
C THR A 54 -15.71 -14.43 55.46
N GLN A 55 -15.53 -14.00 56.70
CA GLN A 55 -14.32 -13.32 57.15
C GLN A 55 -14.13 -13.53 58.65
N TYR A 56 -12.88 -13.61 59.09
CA TYR A 56 -12.56 -13.74 60.51
C TYR A 56 -12.82 -12.44 61.30
N THR A 57 -13.53 -12.52 62.43
CA THR A 57 -14.09 -11.34 63.14
C THR A 57 -13.61 -11.10 64.58
N ASP A 58 -12.57 -11.82 65.05
CA ASP A 58 -12.12 -11.73 66.46
C ASP A 58 -11.36 -10.42 66.80
N TYR A 59 -11.08 -9.58 65.81
CA TYR A 59 -10.67 -8.20 65.99
C TYR A 59 -11.76 -7.25 65.48
N ILE A 60 -12.08 -6.23 66.26
CA ILE A 60 -12.85 -5.06 65.79
C ILE A 60 -12.20 -4.61 64.48
N CYS A 61 -12.92 -4.68 63.35
CA CYS A 61 -12.44 -4.37 62.00
C CYS A 61 -11.79 -2.97 61.97
N ASN A 62 -10.48 -2.93 62.21
CA ASN A 62 -9.62 -1.76 62.10
C ASN A 62 -8.60 -2.03 60.98
N GLY A 63 -9.06 -2.47 59.81
CA GLY A 63 -8.24 -2.71 58.63
C GLY A 63 -7.80 -4.16 58.41
N ASP A 64 -7.63 -4.96 59.46
CA ASP A 64 -7.11 -6.34 59.32
C ASP A 64 -8.22 -7.41 59.34
N SER A 65 -8.02 -8.52 58.62
CA SER A 65 -8.86 -9.74 58.57
C SER A 65 -10.24 -9.63 57.89
N CYS A 66 -10.67 -8.45 57.42
CA CYS A 66 -11.92 -8.27 56.67
C CYS A 66 -11.70 -8.28 55.15
N ALA A 67 -12.77 -8.47 54.37
CA ALA A 67 -12.65 -8.52 52.90
C ALA A 67 -12.03 -7.23 52.30
N GLN A 68 -12.30 -6.07 52.89
CA GLN A 68 -11.77 -4.78 52.42
C GLN A 68 -10.24 -4.66 52.54
N ALA A 69 -9.60 -5.46 53.40
CA ALA A 69 -8.15 -5.50 53.54
C ALA A 69 -7.44 -5.83 52.21
N MET A 70 -8.10 -6.61 51.33
CA MET A 70 -7.56 -6.96 50.00
C MET A 70 -7.37 -5.77 49.06
N LEU A 71 -7.79 -4.57 49.43
CA LEU A 71 -7.77 -3.36 48.59
C LEU A 71 -7.17 -2.15 49.30
N ASP A 72 -6.57 -2.33 50.49
CA ASP A 72 -6.15 -1.20 51.33
C ASP A 72 -4.74 -0.68 51.03
N GLY A 73 -4.00 -1.38 50.17
CA GLY A 73 -2.65 -1.00 49.75
C GLY A 73 -1.57 -1.30 50.79
N ASN A 74 -1.88 -2.08 51.82
CA ASN A 74 -0.97 -2.54 52.84
C ASN A 74 -0.81 -4.06 52.74
N GLU A 75 0.27 -4.52 52.11
CA GLU A 75 0.63 -5.94 51.95
C GLU A 75 0.79 -6.74 53.26
N ASN A 76 0.72 -6.09 54.43
CA ASN A 76 0.73 -6.73 55.74
C ASN A 76 -0.67 -6.88 56.37
N SER A 77 -1.66 -6.18 55.83
CA SER A 77 -3.07 -6.45 56.08
C SER A 77 -3.47 -7.66 55.23
N TRP A 78 -4.55 -8.34 55.59
CA TRP A 78 -5.04 -9.47 54.82
C TRP A 78 -6.48 -9.77 55.16
N TRP A 79 -7.22 -10.26 54.17
CA TRP A 79 -8.46 -10.99 54.37
C TRP A 79 -8.16 -12.47 54.63
N HIS A 80 -8.98 -13.09 55.47
CA HIS A 80 -9.05 -14.54 55.60
C HIS A 80 -10.49 -14.94 55.92
N THR A 81 -10.90 -16.08 55.36
CA THR A 81 -12.14 -16.78 55.75
C THR A 81 -12.23 -17.01 57.27
N ASP A 82 -13.43 -17.25 57.81
CA ASP A 82 -13.59 -17.40 59.26
C ASP A 82 -13.02 -18.75 59.75
N TRP A 83 -12.03 -18.69 60.63
CA TRP A 83 -11.40 -19.88 61.24
C TRP A 83 -12.39 -20.85 61.89
N ASN A 84 -13.56 -20.38 62.33
CA ASN A 84 -14.50 -21.18 63.10
C ASN A 84 -15.80 -21.53 62.35
N SER A 85 -15.94 -21.15 61.08
CA SER A 85 -17.16 -21.38 60.31
C SER A 85 -17.14 -22.77 59.65
N PRO A 86 -18.14 -23.65 59.91
CA PRO A 86 -18.24 -24.95 59.23
C PRO A 86 -18.64 -24.83 57.74
N ALA A 87 -19.00 -23.63 57.26
CA ALA A 87 -19.26 -23.35 55.85
C ALA A 87 -17.97 -23.07 55.05
N ASP A 88 -16.81 -23.05 55.73
CA ASP A 88 -15.56 -22.55 55.15
C ASP A 88 -14.64 -23.68 54.70
N ILE A 89 -15.10 -24.94 54.70
CA ILE A 89 -14.30 -26.04 54.15
C ILE A 89 -14.80 -26.37 52.75
N ILE A 90 -13.90 -26.36 51.77
CA ILE A 90 -14.22 -26.73 50.38
C ILE A 90 -14.62 -28.22 50.34
N ARG A 91 -15.90 -28.47 50.06
CA ARG A 91 -16.56 -29.79 50.09
C ARG A 91 -17.66 -29.85 49.02
N PRO A 92 -18.18 -31.04 48.66
CA PRO A 92 -19.23 -31.14 47.64
C PRO A 92 -20.45 -30.23 47.87
N GLU A 93 -20.84 -30.01 49.12
CA GLU A 93 -21.92 -29.09 49.53
C GLU A 93 -21.55 -27.60 49.55
N HIS A 94 -20.25 -27.26 49.57
CA HIS A 94 -19.68 -25.90 49.56
C HIS A 94 -18.40 -25.90 48.69
N PRO A 95 -18.52 -25.94 47.35
CA PRO A 95 -17.40 -26.32 46.48
C PRO A 95 -16.36 -25.21 46.23
N TYR A 96 -16.52 -24.03 46.84
CA TYR A 96 -15.61 -22.91 46.67
C TYR A 96 -15.79 -21.86 47.78
N HIS A 97 -14.74 -21.08 48.01
CA HIS A 97 -14.85 -19.75 48.60
C HIS A 97 -15.14 -18.73 47.51
N TRP A 98 -15.64 -17.55 47.88
CA TRP A 98 -15.77 -16.46 46.93
C TRP A 98 -15.41 -15.12 47.54
N VAL A 99 -14.84 -14.26 46.69
CA VAL A 99 -14.67 -12.82 46.92
C VAL A 99 -15.32 -12.07 45.77
N ASN A 100 -15.88 -10.91 46.05
CA ASN A 100 -16.51 -10.04 45.08
C ASN A 100 -16.06 -8.60 45.30
N ILE A 101 -15.50 -8.01 44.25
CA ILE A 101 -14.94 -6.67 44.22
C ILE A 101 -15.85 -5.79 43.37
N ASP A 102 -16.46 -4.77 43.97
CA ASP A 102 -17.11 -3.68 43.26
C ASP A 102 -16.03 -2.68 42.81
N LEU A 103 -15.91 -2.49 41.50
CA LEU A 103 -14.90 -1.63 40.89
C LEU A 103 -15.23 -0.14 41.00
N ASN A 104 -16.36 0.22 41.63
CA ASN A 104 -16.84 1.60 41.80
C ASN A 104 -17.09 2.29 40.44
N GLY A 105 -17.89 1.63 39.60
CA GLY A 105 -18.18 2.00 38.22
C GLY A 105 -17.59 1.03 37.21
N ALA A 106 -18.00 1.15 35.95
CA ALA A 106 -17.45 0.33 34.87
C ALA A 106 -15.97 0.71 34.61
N LYS A 107 -15.08 -0.27 34.61
CA LYS A 107 -13.64 -0.12 34.31
C LYS A 107 -13.18 -1.23 33.39
N THR A 108 -12.32 -0.92 32.42
CA THR A 108 -11.66 -1.92 31.59
C THR A 108 -10.49 -2.54 32.36
N ILE A 109 -10.50 -3.87 32.48
CA ILE A 109 -9.48 -4.68 33.15
C ILE A 109 -8.93 -5.73 32.20
N SER A 110 -7.64 -6.01 32.28
CA SER A 110 -6.96 -7.06 31.50
C SER A 110 -5.97 -7.88 32.34
N LYS A 111 -5.74 -7.47 33.60
CA LYS A 111 -4.92 -8.23 34.54
C LYS A 111 -5.36 -8.02 35.99
N ILE A 112 -5.28 -9.08 36.79
CA ILE A 112 -5.47 -9.05 38.25
C ILE A 112 -4.22 -9.66 38.89
N THR A 113 -3.58 -8.97 39.84
CA THR A 113 -2.46 -9.53 40.60
C THR A 113 -2.96 -9.92 42.00
N TYR A 114 -2.78 -11.20 42.34
CA TYR A 114 -3.05 -11.77 43.64
C TYR A 114 -1.78 -11.79 44.50
N LEU A 115 -1.88 -11.28 45.72
CA LEU A 115 -0.83 -11.38 46.74
C LEU A 115 -1.36 -12.17 47.96
N PRO A 116 -0.79 -13.33 48.30
CA PRO A 116 -1.19 -14.07 49.50
C PRO A 116 -0.69 -13.41 50.79
N ARG A 117 -1.26 -13.80 51.92
CA ARG A 117 -0.78 -13.40 53.24
C ARG A 117 0.68 -13.86 53.48
N ASN A 118 1.54 -12.94 53.89
CA ASN A 118 2.98 -13.15 54.03
C ASN A 118 3.47 -13.88 55.31
N THR A 119 2.56 -14.46 56.11
CA THR A 119 2.91 -15.06 57.42
C THR A 119 2.83 -16.59 57.47
N GLN A 120 2.03 -17.22 56.60
CA GLN A 120 1.84 -18.67 56.54
C GLN A 120 1.05 -19.06 55.27
N SER A 121 1.28 -20.27 54.76
CA SER A 121 0.71 -20.79 53.50
C SER A 121 -0.79 -21.10 53.54
N ASN A 122 -1.35 -21.33 54.73
CA ASN A 122 -2.75 -21.73 54.89
C ASN A 122 -3.72 -20.64 54.38
N GLY A 123 -4.49 -20.96 53.35
CA GLY A 123 -5.45 -20.07 52.70
C GLY A 123 -5.03 -19.61 51.29
N ARG A 124 -3.80 -19.90 50.86
CA ARG A 124 -3.28 -19.47 49.56
C ARG A 124 -4.01 -20.15 48.41
N TRP A 125 -4.34 -19.39 47.36
CA TRP A 125 -5.17 -19.88 46.26
C TRP A 125 -4.37 -20.82 45.35
N LEU A 126 -4.95 -21.98 45.01
CA LEU A 126 -4.36 -22.93 44.06
C LEU A 126 -5.19 -22.99 42.77
N LYS A 127 -6.52 -22.94 42.87
CA LYS A 127 -7.43 -22.90 41.71
C LYS A 127 -8.56 -21.89 41.91
N PHE A 128 -9.00 -21.29 40.80
CA PHE A 128 -10.07 -20.29 40.81
C PHE A 128 -10.81 -20.16 39.46
N ASP A 129 -12.02 -19.62 39.51
CA ASP A 129 -12.73 -19.05 38.35
C ASP A 129 -12.84 -17.53 38.52
N VAL A 130 -12.87 -16.79 37.40
CA VAL A 130 -13.12 -15.35 37.39
C VAL A 130 -14.40 -15.05 36.60
N ILE A 131 -15.33 -14.36 37.25
CA ILE A 131 -16.62 -13.93 36.71
C ILE A 131 -16.69 -12.42 36.84
N ILE A 132 -17.03 -11.71 35.77
CA ILE A 132 -17.31 -10.28 35.80
C ILE A 132 -18.80 -10.01 35.69
N THR A 133 -19.22 -8.85 36.16
CA THR A 133 -20.48 -8.22 35.73
C THR A 133 -20.11 -7.09 34.78
N ASP A 134 -20.53 -7.17 33.53
CA ASP A 134 -20.22 -6.17 32.49
C ASP A 134 -20.99 -4.84 32.69
N GLU A 135 -20.75 -3.86 31.82
CA GLU A 135 -21.44 -2.56 31.85
C GLU A 135 -22.96 -2.66 31.67
N ASN A 136 -23.45 -3.76 31.10
CA ASN A 136 -24.87 -4.05 30.86
C ASN A 136 -25.51 -4.92 31.95
N ASP A 137 -24.83 -5.09 33.09
CA ASP A 137 -25.27 -5.89 34.24
C ASP A 137 -25.41 -7.40 33.95
N LYS A 138 -24.70 -7.91 32.94
CA LYS A 138 -24.64 -9.35 32.61
C LYS A 138 -23.41 -9.99 33.25
N GLU A 139 -23.61 -11.14 33.91
CA GLU A 139 -22.52 -11.94 34.45
C GLU A 139 -21.86 -12.76 33.32
N VAL A 140 -20.55 -12.61 33.16
CA VAL A 140 -19.73 -13.33 32.18
C VAL A 140 -18.57 -14.02 32.89
N LYS A 141 -18.44 -15.34 32.73
CA LYS A 141 -17.27 -16.07 33.21
C LYS A 141 -16.14 -15.92 32.19
N ILE A 142 -15.07 -15.23 32.58
CA ILE A 142 -13.92 -14.93 31.71
C ILE A 142 -12.74 -15.89 31.92
N ILE A 143 -12.67 -16.55 33.08
CA ILE A 143 -11.68 -17.60 33.36
C ILE A 143 -12.38 -18.77 34.04
N GLU A 144 -12.15 -19.97 33.53
CA GLU A 144 -12.65 -21.24 34.08
C GLU A 144 -11.47 -22.17 34.42
N ASN A 145 -11.43 -22.69 35.65
CA ASN A 145 -10.38 -23.54 36.19
C ASN A 145 -8.96 -22.93 36.11
N GLY A 146 -8.82 -21.64 36.37
CA GLY A 146 -7.51 -20.99 36.54
C GLY A 146 -6.70 -21.62 37.66
N THR A 147 -5.38 -21.61 37.53
CA THR A 147 -4.46 -22.26 38.48
C THR A 147 -3.28 -21.35 38.80
N PHE A 148 -2.86 -21.32 40.07
CA PHE A 148 -1.54 -20.81 40.46
C PHE A 148 -0.57 -21.96 40.71
N ASP A 149 0.70 -21.75 40.38
CA ASP A 149 1.77 -22.75 40.43
C ASP A 149 2.46 -22.84 41.82
N TYR A 150 1.75 -22.45 42.89
CA TYR A 150 2.26 -22.61 44.24
C TYR A 150 2.44 -24.07 44.62
N VAL A 151 3.52 -24.37 45.36
CA VAL A 151 3.76 -25.70 45.92
C VAL A 151 3.29 -25.71 47.37
N GLU A 152 2.48 -26.71 47.73
CA GLU A 152 1.93 -26.87 49.09
C GLU A 152 3.06 -26.82 50.16
N ASP A 153 2.88 -25.99 51.19
CA ASP A 153 3.83 -25.81 52.30
C ASP A 153 5.26 -25.33 51.93
N ASP A 154 5.47 -24.71 50.75
CA ASP A 154 6.79 -24.22 50.30
C ASP A 154 7.24 -22.87 50.90
N GLY A 155 6.33 -22.11 51.50
CA GLY A 155 6.58 -20.77 52.04
C GLY A 155 6.78 -19.67 50.99
N ASP A 156 6.32 -19.87 49.74
CA ASP A 156 6.33 -18.84 48.69
C ASP A 156 5.17 -17.84 48.85
N PHE A 157 5.48 -16.60 49.26
CA PHE A 157 4.50 -15.53 49.43
C PHE A 157 4.57 -14.47 48.31
N THR A 158 5.20 -14.79 47.19
CA THR A 158 5.28 -13.88 46.03
C THR A 158 3.94 -13.81 45.30
N SER A 159 3.65 -12.68 44.65
CA SER A 159 2.40 -12.47 43.92
C SER A 159 2.29 -13.34 42.66
N ARG A 160 1.06 -13.48 42.14
CA ARG A 160 0.77 -14.10 40.84
C ARG A 160 -0.22 -13.27 40.04
N ASP A 161 0.00 -13.24 38.73
CA ASP A 161 -0.83 -12.50 37.79
C ASP A 161 -1.86 -13.42 37.14
N ILE A 162 -3.06 -12.88 36.98
CA ILE A 162 -4.17 -13.44 36.22
C ILE A 162 -4.35 -12.52 35.02
N VAL A 163 -3.95 -12.96 33.82
CA VAL A 163 -3.99 -12.15 32.59
C VAL A 163 -5.11 -12.67 31.67
N PHE A 164 -5.85 -11.77 31.06
CA PHE A 164 -6.95 -12.07 30.15
C PHE A 164 -7.15 -10.92 29.14
N ASP A 165 -7.90 -11.16 28.06
CA ASP A 165 -8.23 -10.12 27.08
C ASP A 165 -8.97 -8.95 27.77
N PRO A 166 -8.75 -7.68 27.37
CA PRO A 166 -9.41 -6.54 28.00
C PRO A 166 -10.94 -6.69 28.04
N VAL A 167 -11.52 -6.55 29.23
CA VAL A 167 -12.97 -6.58 29.43
C VAL A 167 -13.43 -5.40 30.28
N THR A 168 -14.56 -4.81 29.93
CA THR A 168 -15.21 -3.78 30.75
C THR A 168 -16.07 -4.43 31.82
N ALA A 169 -15.84 -4.08 33.09
CA ALA A 169 -16.53 -4.68 34.23
C ALA A 169 -16.94 -3.64 35.27
N LYS A 170 -18.14 -3.80 35.85
CA LYS A 170 -18.59 -3.10 37.07
C LYS A 170 -18.13 -3.81 38.35
N SER A 171 -18.02 -5.13 38.32
CA SER A 171 -17.56 -5.94 39.45
C SER A 171 -16.84 -7.20 39.01
N VAL A 172 -15.92 -7.69 39.84
CA VAL A 172 -15.19 -8.95 39.64
C VAL A 172 -15.46 -9.89 40.80
N LYS A 173 -15.95 -11.08 40.49
CA LYS A 173 -16.19 -12.17 41.43
C LYS A 173 -15.23 -13.32 41.14
N ILE A 174 -14.43 -13.67 42.14
CA ILE A 174 -13.47 -14.77 42.06
C ILE A 174 -14.01 -15.93 42.91
N LEU A 175 -14.18 -17.09 42.28
CA LEU A 175 -14.55 -18.33 42.97
C LEU A 175 -13.28 -19.14 43.21
N ILE A 176 -12.87 -19.30 44.46
CA ILE A 176 -11.64 -19.98 44.85
C ILE A 176 -11.99 -21.45 45.11
N THR A 177 -11.59 -22.34 44.23
CA THR A 177 -12.03 -23.74 44.17
C THR A 177 -11.02 -24.73 44.77
N ASP A 178 -9.80 -24.27 45.07
CA ASP A 178 -8.75 -25.07 45.70
C ASP A 178 -7.77 -24.14 46.42
N THR A 179 -7.34 -24.51 47.62
CA THR A 179 -6.43 -23.71 48.46
C THR A 179 -5.41 -24.58 49.20
N ASP A 180 -4.30 -23.97 49.58
CA ASP A 180 -3.27 -24.56 50.45
C ASP A 180 -3.77 -24.58 51.91
N GLY A 181 -3.56 -25.68 52.64
CA GLY A 181 -4.13 -25.87 53.99
C GLY A 181 -3.28 -26.76 54.89
N GLN A 182 -3.30 -26.51 56.21
CA GLN A 182 -2.49 -27.29 57.15
C GLN A 182 -2.89 -28.78 57.16
N GLY A 183 -1.98 -29.65 56.70
CA GLY A 183 -2.18 -31.11 56.71
C GLY A 183 -3.03 -31.64 55.56
N GLY A 184 -3.12 -30.92 54.44
CA GLY A 184 -3.83 -31.34 53.23
C GLY A 184 -5.34 -31.20 53.29
N VAL A 185 -5.86 -30.33 54.16
CA VAL A 185 -7.29 -30.06 54.28
C VAL A 185 -7.58 -28.65 53.72
N GLN A 186 -8.38 -28.58 52.65
CA GLN A 186 -8.76 -27.37 51.92
C GLN A 186 -9.77 -26.53 52.73
N ASP A 187 -9.32 -25.97 53.84
CA ASP A 187 -10.18 -25.45 54.91
C ASP A 187 -10.40 -23.93 54.88
N HIS A 188 -9.59 -23.15 54.15
CA HIS A 188 -9.64 -21.68 54.21
C HIS A 188 -9.15 -21.01 52.91
N ALA A 189 -9.49 -19.74 52.73
CA ALA A 189 -8.89 -18.84 51.74
C ALA A 189 -8.37 -17.54 52.39
N ASP A 190 -7.30 -16.98 51.83
CA ASP A 190 -6.66 -15.73 52.24
C ASP A 190 -6.21 -14.87 51.06
N CYS A 191 -6.05 -13.58 51.32
CA CYS A 191 -5.48 -12.63 50.37
C CYS A 191 -4.97 -11.40 51.13
N ALA A 192 -3.70 -11.04 50.93
CA ALA A 192 -3.16 -9.76 51.40
C ALA A 192 -3.67 -8.62 50.52
N GLU A 193 -3.47 -8.72 49.20
CA GLU A 193 -3.81 -7.67 48.25
C GLU A 193 -4.31 -8.23 46.91
N LEU A 194 -5.27 -7.51 46.33
CA LEU A 194 -5.66 -7.61 44.92
C LEU A 194 -5.37 -6.29 44.23
N TYR A 195 -4.58 -6.36 43.16
CA TYR A 195 -4.36 -5.25 42.24
C TYR A 195 -5.09 -5.53 40.94
N PHE A 196 -5.69 -4.49 40.37
CA PHE A 196 -6.39 -4.56 39.09
C PHE A 196 -5.65 -3.67 38.11
N TYR A 197 -5.48 -4.14 36.88
CA TYR A 197 -4.84 -3.37 35.83
C TYR A 197 -5.72 -3.34 34.59
N GLY A 198 -5.79 -2.17 33.97
CA GLY A 198 -6.33 -2.01 32.62
C GLY A 198 -5.25 -2.22 31.56
N PRO A 199 -5.66 -2.30 30.27
CA PRO A 199 -4.70 -2.16 29.18
C PRO A 199 -3.92 -0.85 29.34
N ALA A 200 -2.66 -0.82 28.92
CA ALA A 200 -1.96 0.45 28.75
C ALA A 200 -2.79 1.37 27.84
N ASN A 201 -2.67 2.69 28.01
CA ASN A 201 -3.18 3.64 27.02
C ASN A 201 -2.79 3.14 25.60
N PRO A 202 -3.71 3.05 24.62
CA PRO A 202 -3.41 2.55 23.27
C PRO A 202 -2.14 3.16 22.69
N ILE A 203 -1.92 4.46 22.90
CA ILE A 203 -0.72 5.18 22.46
C ILE A 203 0.56 4.60 23.11
N ASP A 204 0.51 4.28 24.41
CA ASP A 204 1.64 3.67 25.12
C ASP A 204 1.88 2.21 24.69
N SER A 205 0.81 1.48 24.33
CA SER A 205 0.90 0.15 23.73
C SER A 205 1.62 0.19 22.39
N LEU A 206 1.22 1.09 21.47
CA LEU A 206 1.86 1.26 20.16
C LEU A 206 3.34 1.65 20.30
N LYS A 207 3.66 2.59 21.21
CA LYS A 207 5.07 2.92 21.56
C LYS A 207 5.88 1.70 21.97
N SER A 208 5.30 0.81 22.78
CA SER A 208 5.97 -0.40 23.24
C SER A 208 6.23 -1.37 22.08
N VAL A 209 5.28 -1.56 21.17
CA VAL A 209 5.45 -2.44 19.99
C VAL A 209 6.50 -1.87 19.04
N ILE A 210 6.49 -0.56 18.78
CA ILE A 210 7.53 0.12 17.98
C ILE A 210 8.92 -0.09 18.62
N ALA A 211 9.02 0.07 19.94
CA ALA A 211 10.27 -0.14 20.65
C ALA A 211 10.74 -1.60 20.63
N GLU A 212 9.83 -2.58 20.58
CA GLU A 212 10.15 -3.99 20.38
C GLU A 212 10.66 -4.25 18.96
N ALA A 213 9.93 -3.79 17.94
CA ALA A 213 10.28 -3.94 16.54
C ALA A 213 11.68 -3.36 16.25
N LYS A 214 11.98 -2.17 16.79
CA LYS A 214 13.28 -1.49 16.62
C LYS A 214 14.46 -2.19 17.31
N LYS A 215 14.22 -3.17 18.19
CA LYS A 215 15.29 -4.00 18.78
C LYS A 215 15.72 -5.15 17.86
N LEU A 216 14.89 -5.51 16.88
CA LEU A 216 15.21 -6.58 15.93
C LEU A 216 16.31 -6.11 14.99
N ASN A 217 17.30 -6.97 14.75
CA ASN A 217 18.34 -6.71 13.77
C ASN A 217 17.79 -7.05 12.37
N ALA A 218 17.31 -6.02 11.66
CA ALA A 218 16.63 -6.19 10.38
C ALA A 218 17.50 -6.88 9.31
N ASP A 219 18.83 -6.83 9.43
CA ASP A 219 19.78 -7.45 8.51
C ASP A 219 19.96 -8.97 8.71
N GLU A 220 19.34 -9.57 9.73
CA GLU A 220 19.42 -11.02 9.98
C GLU A 220 18.52 -11.84 9.06
N LYS A 221 17.53 -11.21 8.42
CA LYS A 221 16.52 -11.87 7.59
C LYS A 221 16.64 -11.48 6.12
N THR A 222 15.89 -12.15 5.26
CA THR A 222 15.82 -11.80 3.83
C THR A 222 15.48 -10.33 3.62
N THR A 223 15.93 -9.76 2.50
CA THR A 223 15.64 -8.36 2.12
C THR A 223 14.13 -8.07 2.14
N GLN A 224 13.31 -9.00 1.66
CA GLN A 224 11.85 -8.90 1.73
C GLN A 224 11.34 -8.75 3.18
N ALA A 225 11.77 -9.62 4.10
CA ALA A 225 11.34 -9.57 5.50
C ALA A 225 11.84 -8.29 6.20
N LYS A 226 13.10 -7.90 5.95
CA LYS A 226 13.70 -6.66 6.45
C LYS A 226 12.81 -5.45 6.12
N TYR A 227 12.50 -5.26 4.84
CA TYR A 227 11.76 -4.08 4.40
C TYR A 227 10.27 -4.16 4.76
N ALA A 228 9.67 -5.34 4.80
CA ALA A 228 8.33 -5.51 5.35
C ALA A 228 8.25 -5.04 6.81
N LEU A 229 9.23 -5.39 7.65
CA LEU A 229 9.31 -4.92 9.03
C LEU A 229 9.54 -3.40 9.11
N LEU A 230 10.49 -2.87 8.34
CA LEU A 230 10.79 -1.42 8.36
C LEU A 230 9.60 -0.58 7.91
N ASN A 231 8.87 -1.01 6.88
CA ASN A 231 7.67 -0.33 6.41
C ASN A 231 6.56 -0.37 7.47
N ALA A 232 6.35 -1.51 8.13
CA ALA A 232 5.38 -1.62 9.22
C ALA A 232 5.75 -0.73 10.42
N ILE A 233 7.04 -0.62 10.75
CA ILE A 233 7.53 0.31 11.78
C ILE A 233 7.21 1.75 11.38
N ALA A 234 7.52 2.15 10.13
CA ALA A 234 7.28 3.51 9.66
C ALA A 234 5.78 3.88 9.72
N LYS A 235 4.89 3.00 9.24
CA LYS A 235 3.43 3.18 9.32
C LYS A 235 2.95 3.32 10.77
N ALA A 236 3.47 2.49 11.67
CA ALA A 236 3.15 2.57 13.09
C ALA A 236 3.65 3.89 13.73
N GLU A 237 4.81 4.39 13.32
CA GLU A 237 5.34 5.68 13.81
C GLU A 237 4.55 6.88 13.31
N GLU A 238 4.00 6.82 12.09
CA GLU A 238 3.13 7.84 11.54
C GLU A 238 1.81 7.93 12.32
N VAL A 239 1.12 6.80 12.49
CA VAL A 239 -0.10 6.71 13.32
C VAL A 239 0.17 7.19 14.75
N LEU A 240 1.33 6.83 15.31
CA LEU A 240 1.72 7.31 16.63
C LEU A 240 1.89 8.83 16.67
N ALA A 241 2.56 9.42 15.68
CA ALA A 241 2.80 10.86 15.63
C ALA A 241 1.49 11.65 15.51
N GLU A 242 0.56 11.18 14.68
CA GLU A 242 -0.77 11.75 14.54
C GLU A 242 -1.54 11.67 15.86
N ALA A 243 -1.63 10.49 16.46
CA ALA A 243 -2.32 10.27 17.73
C ALA A 243 -1.76 11.14 18.87
N GLU A 244 -0.45 11.36 18.92
CA GLU A 244 0.18 12.25 19.90
C GLU A 244 -0.11 13.73 19.66
N GLU A 245 -0.30 14.14 18.40
CA GLU A 245 -0.61 15.52 18.03
C GLU A 245 -2.10 15.85 18.24
N THR A 246 -2.99 14.97 17.80
CA THR A 246 -4.45 15.18 17.78
C THR A 246 -5.11 14.70 19.07
N GLY A 247 -4.53 13.70 19.74
CA GLY A 247 -5.16 12.96 20.84
C GLY A 247 -6.18 11.92 20.39
N ASP A 248 -6.27 11.66 19.08
CA ASP A 248 -7.13 10.64 18.48
C ASP A 248 -6.45 9.26 18.50
N ASP A 249 -7.12 8.24 19.00
CA ASP A 249 -6.59 6.88 19.12
C ASP A 249 -7.28 5.85 18.22
N ALA A 250 -8.16 6.26 17.32
CA ALA A 250 -8.95 5.37 16.45
C ALA A 250 -8.09 4.32 15.71
N ASN A 251 -6.94 4.75 15.15
CA ASN A 251 -6.07 3.89 14.34
C ASN A 251 -4.93 3.22 15.09
N VAL A 252 -4.78 3.51 16.39
CA VAL A 252 -3.62 3.11 17.19
C VAL A 252 -3.60 1.60 17.45
N GLU A 253 -4.75 0.98 17.73
CA GLU A 253 -4.83 -0.46 17.98
C GLU A 253 -4.57 -1.29 16.72
N THR A 254 -5.11 -0.86 15.58
CA THR A 254 -4.87 -1.47 14.26
C THR A 254 -3.39 -1.41 13.91
N ALA A 255 -2.75 -0.25 14.03
CA ALA A 255 -1.32 -0.10 13.80
C ALA A 255 -0.47 -1.00 14.71
N ALA A 256 -0.86 -1.15 15.98
CA ALA A 256 -0.16 -2.03 16.91
C ALA A 256 -0.33 -3.52 16.55
N LYS A 257 -1.52 -3.93 16.08
CA LYS A 257 -1.79 -5.29 15.62
C LYS A 257 -0.99 -5.62 14.36
N ASP A 258 -1.00 -4.72 13.38
CA ASP A 258 -0.27 -4.87 12.12
C ASP A 258 1.23 -5.00 12.36
N LEU A 259 1.79 -4.13 13.21
CA LEU A 259 3.21 -4.18 13.54
C LEU A 259 3.59 -5.47 14.28
N ARG A 260 2.75 -5.97 15.19
CA ARG A 260 2.97 -7.29 15.82
C ARG A 260 2.94 -8.43 14.79
N GLY A 261 2.03 -8.35 13.82
CA GLY A 261 1.99 -9.26 12.68
C GLY A 261 3.30 -9.24 11.89
N ALA A 262 3.80 -8.05 11.57
CA ALA A 262 5.08 -7.88 10.87
C ALA A 262 6.28 -8.41 11.66
N ILE A 263 6.33 -8.16 12.98
CA ILE A 263 7.37 -8.73 13.87
C ILE A 263 7.34 -10.26 13.82
N LYS A 264 6.16 -10.87 13.89
CA LYS A 264 6.02 -12.33 13.83
C LYS A 264 6.50 -12.86 12.48
N THR A 265 6.04 -12.26 11.37
CA THR A 265 6.46 -12.65 10.02
C THR A 265 7.97 -12.50 9.83
N PHE A 266 8.57 -11.41 10.34
CA PHE A 266 10.01 -11.20 10.30
C PHE A 266 10.76 -12.30 11.06
N ASN A 267 10.32 -12.66 12.27
CA ASN A 267 10.94 -13.71 13.07
C ASN A 267 10.84 -15.10 12.38
N ASP A 268 9.71 -15.38 11.74
CA ASP A 268 9.44 -16.61 11.00
C ASP A 268 10.17 -16.67 9.64
N ALA A 269 10.68 -15.54 9.14
CA ALA A 269 11.33 -15.45 7.83
C ALA A 269 12.69 -16.17 7.78
N ALA A 270 13.08 -16.53 6.56
CA ALA A 270 14.39 -17.10 6.29
C ALA A 270 15.52 -16.11 6.66
N GLU A 271 16.65 -16.66 7.11
CA GLU A 271 17.85 -15.89 7.41
C GLU A 271 18.42 -15.23 6.15
N ALA A 272 19.02 -14.06 6.30
CA ALA A 272 19.80 -13.40 5.27
C ALA A 272 20.89 -14.35 4.75
N VAL A 273 21.19 -14.28 3.45
CA VAL A 273 22.30 -15.05 2.87
C VAL A 273 23.61 -14.51 3.43
N LYS A 274 24.29 -15.31 4.27
CA LYS A 274 25.52 -14.91 4.93
C LYS A 274 26.73 -15.07 3.98
N PRO A 275 27.78 -14.24 4.13
CA PRO A 275 29.06 -14.44 3.46
C PRO A 275 29.56 -15.89 3.60
N LEU A 276 30.08 -16.46 2.52
CA LEU A 276 30.52 -17.85 2.49
C LEU A 276 31.97 -17.96 2.99
N GLU A 277 32.21 -18.72 4.07
CA GLU A 277 33.58 -18.99 4.53
C GLU A 277 34.37 -19.70 3.41
N LEU A 278 35.55 -19.17 3.09
CA LEU A 278 36.46 -19.76 2.12
C LEU A 278 37.16 -20.98 2.72
N ASP A 279 37.37 -22.01 1.88
CA ASP A 279 38.25 -23.11 2.24
C ASP A 279 39.68 -22.60 2.45
N ARG A 280 40.23 -22.87 3.64
CA ARG A 280 41.54 -22.42 4.10
C ARG A 280 42.65 -23.44 3.83
N ALA A 281 42.35 -24.60 3.25
CA ALA A 281 43.31 -25.69 3.05
C ALA A 281 44.56 -25.30 2.23
N ASP A 282 44.43 -24.36 1.29
CA ASP A 282 45.52 -23.86 0.44
C ASP A 282 46.11 -22.53 0.95
N MET A 283 45.60 -21.98 2.06
CA MET A 283 46.08 -20.72 2.63
C MET A 283 47.30 -20.94 3.53
N SER A 284 48.10 -19.88 3.71
CA SER A 284 49.23 -19.88 4.66
C SER A 284 49.40 -18.52 5.31
N ALA A 285 50.03 -18.47 6.50
CA ALA A 285 50.22 -17.23 7.23
C ALA A 285 51.70 -16.98 7.58
N GLU A 286 52.11 -15.71 7.49
CA GLU A 286 53.43 -15.23 7.91
C GLU A 286 53.24 -14.01 8.83
N ALA A 287 54.03 -13.91 9.90
CA ALA A 287 53.92 -12.82 10.86
C ALA A 287 55.26 -12.15 11.16
N CYS A 288 55.21 -10.94 11.74
CA CYS A 288 56.39 -10.16 12.12
C CYS A 288 57.33 -10.92 13.06
N SER A 289 56.76 -11.75 13.93
CA SER A 289 57.44 -12.66 14.84
C SER A 289 56.47 -13.74 15.30
N GLN A 290 56.99 -14.84 15.83
CA GLN A 290 56.18 -15.91 16.40
C GLN A 290 56.94 -16.62 17.52
N TYR A 291 56.22 -17.13 18.52
CA TYR A 291 56.82 -17.83 19.64
C TYR A 291 57.27 -19.26 19.25
N THR A 292 58.56 -19.60 19.48
CA THR A 292 59.21 -20.77 18.85
C THR A 292 59.38 -22.00 19.74
N ASP A 293 59.10 -21.92 21.04
CA ASP A 293 59.35 -23.02 22.00
C ASP A 293 58.20 -24.03 22.12
N LYS A 294 57.08 -23.74 21.44
CA LYS A 294 55.86 -24.56 21.41
C LYS A 294 55.54 -25.17 20.04
N ILE A 295 56.47 -25.13 19.08
CA ILE A 295 56.32 -25.77 17.75
C ILE A 295 56.41 -27.31 17.84
N GLN A 296 55.72 -27.90 18.80
CA GLN A 296 55.27 -29.29 18.77
C GLN A 296 53.75 -29.21 18.60
N ASP A 297 53.27 -29.71 17.47
CA ASP A 297 51.84 -29.79 17.09
C ASP A 297 51.16 -28.52 16.54
N GLY A 298 51.91 -27.53 16.02
CA GLY A 298 51.33 -26.40 15.26
C GLY A 298 50.80 -25.21 16.08
N ASP A 299 50.94 -25.24 17.41
CA ASP A 299 50.55 -24.15 18.34
C ASP A 299 51.60 -23.00 18.35
N ALA A 300 51.15 -21.76 18.59
CA ALA A 300 51.96 -20.54 18.70
C ALA A 300 52.66 -20.00 17.43
N CYS A 301 52.51 -20.64 16.26
CA CYS A 301 53.03 -20.15 14.97
C CYS A 301 52.00 -19.34 14.17
N ALA A 302 52.42 -18.63 13.11
CA ALA A 302 51.52 -17.83 12.28
C ALA A 302 50.40 -18.68 11.65
N ASP A 303 50.69 -19.88 11.14
CA ASP A 303 49.69 -20.77 10.51
C ASP A 303 48.59 -21.26 11.46
N ALA A 304 48.78 -21.13 12.78
CA ALA A 304 47.77 -21.52 13.77
C ALA A 304 46.49 -20.70 13.65
N VAL A 305 46.51 -19.54 12.97
CA VAL A 305 45.30 -18.73 12.72
C VAL A 305 44.39 -19.32 11.64
N LEU A 306 44.77 -20.42 10.99
CA LEU A 306 44.05 -21.03 9.86
C LEU A 306 43.70 -22.50 10.10
N ASP A 307 43.94 -23.05 11.30
CA ASP A 307 43.82 -24.48 11.58
C ASP A 307 42.43 -24.94 12.04
N ASN A 308 41.48 -23.99 12.15
CA ASN A 308 40.10 -24.20 12.58
C ASN A 308 39.99 -24.80 13.99
N ASN A 309 40.91 -24.42 14.87
CA ASN A 309 40.97 -24.83 16.26
C ASN A 309 41.23 -23.61 17.16
N VAL A 310 40.15 -23.04 17.70
CA VAL A 310 40.22 -21.89 18.62
C VAL A 310 41.04 -22.10 19.91
N ALA A 311 41.48 -23.34 20.19
CA ALA A 311 42.38 -23.64 21.30
C ALA A 311 43.87 -23.39 20.97
N THR A 312 44.25 -23.43 19.68
CA THR A 312 45.54 -23.01 19.16
C THR A 312 45.50 -21.51 18.81
N TRP A 313 46.67 -20.90 18.69
CA TRP A 313 46.79 -19.47 18.39
C TRP A 313 48.17 -19.09 17.89
N TRP A 314 48.26 -18.04 17.09
CA TRP A 314 49.48 -17.28 16.89
C TRP A 314 49.72 -16.30 18.05
N HIS A 315 50.99 -16.08 18.39
CA HIS A 315 51.42 -15.01 19.27
C HIS A 315 52.79 -14.49 18.86
N THR A 316 53.01 -13.19 18.94
CA THR A 316 54.32 -12.58 18.74
C THR A 316 55.36 -13.12 19.73
N ASP A 317 56.66 -13.04 19.43
CA ASP A 317 57.68 -13.63 20.32
C ASP A 317 57.72 -12.92 21.69
N TRP A 318 57.17 -13.57 22.72
CA TRP A 318 57.09 -13.01 24.07
C TRP A 318 58.43 -12.97 24.82
N ARG A 319 59.51 -13.51 24.24
CA ARG A 319 60.85 -13.52 24.86
C ARG A 319 61.76 -12.41 24.35
N SER A 320 61.38 -11.75 23.26
CA SER A 320 62.15 -10.65 22.71
C SER A 320 61.83 -9.37 23.50
N PRO A 321 62.81 -8.72 24.16
CA PRO A 321 62.60 -7.44 24.84
C PRO A 321 62.44 -6.26 23.87
N ALA A 322 62.05 -6.52 22.63
CA ALA A 322 61.75 -5.53 21.62
C ALA A 322 60.40 -5.89 21.02
N HIS A 323 59.37 -5.11 21.37
CA HIS A 323 58.65 -4.22 20.46
C HIS A 323 57.25 -3.97 21.05
N VAL A 324 57.18 -3.06 22.04
CA VAL A 324 55.97 -2.26 22.23
C VAL A 324 55.61 -1.70 20.85
N ILE A 325 54.35 -1.85 20.44
CA ILE A 325 53.86 -1.29 19.17
C ILE A 325 54.21 0.20 19.14
N THR A 326 54.98 0.59 18.13
CA THR A 326 55.30 1.98 17.82
C THR A 326 55.05 2.22 16.34
N PRO A 327 54.89 3.48 15.88
CA PRO A 327 54.73 3.77 14.46
C PRO A 327 55.84 3.17 13.58
N ASP A 328 57.06 3.03 14.11
CA ASP A 328 58.21 2.46 13.39
C ASP A 328 58.31 0.92 13.50
N HIS A 329 57.58 0.30 14.44
CA HIS A 329 57.60 -1.15 14.71
C HIS A 329 56.20 -1.66 15.09
N PRO A 330 55.25 -1.75 14.14
CA PRO A 330 53.97 -2.38 14.38
C PRO A 330 54.11 -3.91 14.38
N HIS A 331 53.19 -4.59 15.07
CA HIS A 331 53.01 -6.03 14.86
C HIS A 331 52.21 -6.25 13.58
N TRP A 332 52.48 -7.34 12.86
CA TRP A 332 51.73 -7.65 11.65
C TRP A 332 51.63 -9.14 11.40
N ILE A 333 50.57 -9.53 10.71
CA ILE A 333 50.36 -10.87 10.16
C ILE A 333 49.79 -10.73 8.74
N THR A 334 50.32 -11.54 7.83
CA THR A 334 49.94 -11.63 6.42
C THR A 334 49.39 -13.03 6.17
N VAL A 335 48.29 -13.13 5.43
CA VAL A 335 47.72 -14.39 4.96
C VAL A 335 47.79 -14.42 3.44
N ASP A 336 48.43 -15.45 2.88
CA ASP A 336 48.37 -15.80 1.46
C ASP A 336 47.14 -16.68 1.24
N LEU A 337 46.29 -16.30 0.29
CA LEU A 337 45.01 -16.97 0.01
C LEU A 337 45.15 -18.23 -0.86
N GLY A 338 46.37 -18.61 -1.28
CA GLY A 338 46.63 -19.79 -2.11
C GLY A 338 46.23 -19.59 -3.58
N GLY A 339 45.97 -18.35 -4.00
CA GLY A 339 45.48 -17.98 -5.32
C GLY A 339 44.69 -16.67 -5.27
N VAL A 340 44.13 -16.25 -6.41
CA VAL A 340 43.19 -15.11 -6.43
C VAL A 340 41.84 -15.58 -5.91
N LYS A 341 41.36 -14.96 -4.83
CA LYS A 341 40.05 -15.17 -4.21
C LYS A 341 39.35 -13.82 -4.05
N GLU A 342 38.04 -13.77 -4.21
CA GLU A 342 37.27 -12.57 -3.87
C GLU A 342 36.88 -12.64 -2.39
N ILE A 343 37.18 -11.58 -1.65
CA ILE A 343 36.98 -11.49 -0.19
C ILE A 343 36.30 -10.18 0.16
N SER A 344 35.45 -10.19 1.19
CA SER A 344 34.78 -8.97 1.70
C SER A 344 34.64 -8.95 3.21
N GLN A 345 34.96 -10.05 3.88
CA GLN A 345 34.88 -10.15 5.32
C GLN A 345 35.99 -11.04 5.87
N ILE A 346 36.54 -10.62 7.01
CA ILE A 346 37.45 -11.42 7.82
C ILE A 346 36.94 -11.41 9.25
N THR A 347 36.86 -12.57 9.90
CA THR A 347 36.55 -12.65 11.34
C THR A 347 37.82 -12.90 12.11
N TYR A 348 38.14 -12.00 13.03
CA TYR A 348 39.21 -12.12 14.01
C TYR A 348 38.68 -12.82 15.27
N GLN A 349 39.32 -13.93 15.64
CA GLN A 349 39.04 -14.64 16.89
C GLN A 349 40.20 -14.40 17.87
N PRO A 350 39.96 -13.71 19.00
CA PRO A 350 40.94 -13.61 20.07
C PRO A 350 41.19 -14.96 20.75
N ARG A 351 42.29 -15.01 21.51
CA ARG A 351 42.60 -16.14 22.38
C ARG A 351 41.52 -16.34 23.45
N ALA A 352 41.02 -17.56 23.58
CA ALA A 352 39.87 -17.85 24.45
C ALA A 352 40.11 -17.67 25.97
N ASN A 353 41.36 -17.60 26.43
CA ASN A 353 41.69 -17.73 27.86
C ASN A 353 42.25 -16.48 28.54
N GLN A 354 42.63 -15.42 27.81
CA GLN A 354 43.17 -14.19 28.38
C GLN A 354 43.22 -13.05 27.34
N ALA A 355 43.18 -11.80 27.81
CA ALA A 355 43.28 -10.60 26.96
C ALA A 355 44.67 -10.36 26.35
N ASN A 356 45.74 -11.00 26.85
CA ASN A 356 47.10 -10.65 26.46
C ASN A 356 47.36 -10.88 24.96
N GLY A 357 47.60 -9.79 24.24
CA GLY A 357 47.81 -9.76 22.80
C GLY A 357 46.53 -9.57 21.99
N ARG A 358 45.38 -9.29 22.62
CA ARG A 358 44.12 -9.00 21.91
C ARG A 358 44.24 -7.70 21.12
N TRP A 359 43.84 -7.73 19.85
CA TRP A 359 43.97 -6.55 18.97
C TRP A 359 42.91 -5.52 19.34
N LEU A 360 43.31 -4.26 19.48
CA LEU A 360 42.41 -3.12 19.70
C LEU A 360 42.27 -2.29 18.42
N LYS A 361 43.39 -2.02 17.75
CA LYS A 361 43.42 -1.23 16.51
C LYS A 361 44.31 -1.86 15.43
N TYR A 362 43.96 -1.64 14.17
CA TYR A 362 44.66 -2.21 13.03
C TYR A 362 44.55 -1.36 11.75
N ASN A 363 45.41 -1.63 10.78
CA ASN A 363 45.17 -1.33 9.37
C ASN A 363 45.04 -2.65 8.61
N LEU A 364 44.15 -2.71 7.63
CA LEU A 364 44.02 -3.84 6.71
C LEU A 364 44.53 -3.42 5.33
N ILE A 365 45.53 -4.15 4.85
CA ILE A 365 46.13 -3.94 3.53
C ILE A 365 45.86 -5.20 2.71
N VAL A 366 45.31 -5.05 1.52
CA VAL A 366 45.02 -6.14 0.59
C VAL A 366 45.97 -6.05 -0.60
N THR A 367 46.52 -7.19 -1.02
CA THR A 367 47.23 -7.31 -2.29
C THR A 367 46.24 -7.81 -3.35
N ASP A 368 45.91 -6.96 -4.33
CA ASP A 368 44.90 -7.25 -5.34
C ASP A 368 45.32 -8.34 -6.34
N GLU A 369 44.43 -8.71 -7.26
CA GLU A 369 44.69 -9.69 -8.32
C GLU A 369 45.88 -9.32 -9.24
N ASN A 370 46.20 -8.03 -9.33
CA ASN A 370 47.31 -7.50 -10.13
C ASN A 370 48.63 -7.40 -9.34
N GLY A 371 48.59 -7.61 -8.03
CA GLY A 371 49.74 -7.51 -7.13
C GLY A 371 49.97 -6.13 -6.53
N ASN A 372 49.01 -5.20 -6.61
CA ASN A 372 49.10 -3.89 -5.97
C ASN A 372 48.63 -3.99 -4.50
N GLU A 373 49.32 -3.29 -3.61
CA GLU A 373 48.88 -3.14 -2.21
C GLU A 373 47.90 -1.97 -2.09
N ILE A 374 46.74 -2.24 -1.50
CA ILE A 374 45.66 -1.28 -1.24
C ILE A 374 45.35 -1.31 0.24
N THR A 375 45.47 -0.18 0.92
CA THR A 375 44.96 -0.04 2.30
C THR A 375 43.44 0.08 2.23
N VAL A 376 42.73 -0.98 2.59
CA VAL A 376 41.25 -1.02 2.57
C VAL A 376 40.65 -0.52 3.89
N ILE A 377 41.39 -0.63 5.00
CA ILE A 377 40.98 -0.07 6.30
C ILE A 377 42.21 0.60 6.94
N GLU A 378 42.07 1.86 7.32
CA GLU A 378 43.08 2.63 8.05
C GLU A 378 42.55 2.98 9.45
N ASN A 379 43.33 2.67 10.50
CA ASN A 379 42.99 2.84 11.91
C ASN A 379 41.66 2.18 12.32
N GLY A 380 41.39 0.99 11.78
CA GLY A 380 40.26 0.16 12.16
C GLY A 380 40.25 -0.14 13.65
N ASP A 381 39.04 -0.17 14.22
CA ASP A 381 38.78 -0.51 15.61
C ASP A 381 38.20 -1.92 15.68
N MET A 382 38.74 -2.77 16.54
CA MET A 382 38.23 -4.14 16.73
C MET A 382 36.97 -4.19 17.59
N GLY A 383 36.60 -3.09 18.26
CA GLY A 383 35.43 -3.00 19.11
C GLY A 383 35.62 -3.59 20.52
N TYR A 384 36.87 -3.83 20.93
CA TYR A 384 37.19 -4.25 22.31
C TYR A 384 37.62 -3.04 23.13
N THR A 385 37.30 -3.05 24.43
CA THR A 385 37.77 -2.01 25.36
C THR A 385 38.80 -2.54 26.36
N GLU A 386 39.67 -1.64 26.81
CA GLU A 386 40.55 -1.87 27.96
C GLU A 386 39.65 -2.11 29.19
N ASP A 387 39.85 -3.23 29.91
CA ASP A 387 39.05 -3.71 31.07
C ASP A 387 37.86 -4.65 30.76
N GLU A 388 37.62 -4.99 29.50
CA GLU A 388 36.55 -5.92 29.13
C GLU A 388 36.84 -7.35 29.59
N LYS A 389 36.01 -7.88 30.50
CA LYS A 389 36.17 -9.20 31.15
C LYS A 389 35.78 -10.38 30.27
N ASP A 390 35.09 -10.13 29.17
CA ASP A 390 34.80 -11.14 28.16
C ASP A 390 35.90 -11.12 27.10
N PHE A 391 36.80 -12.10 27.17
CA PHE A 391 38.07 -12.07 26.42
C PHE A 391 37.97 -12.73 25.04
N CYS A 392 36.84 -13.36 24.71
CA CYS A 392 36.81 -14.42 23.70
C CYS A 392 35.78 -14.28 22.58
N TYR A 393 34.97 -13.22 22.54
CA TYR A 393 34.03 -13.05 21.44
C TYR A 393 34.75 -12.62 20.16
N PRO A 394 34.40 -13.19 18.99
CA PRO A 394 35.00 -12.80 17.72
C PRO A 394 34.62 -11.38 17.30
N SER A 395 35.49 -10.72 16.53
CA SER A 395 35.21 -9.45 15.87
C SER A 395 35.13 -9.66 14.35
N VAL A 396 34.12 -9.05 13.73
CA VAL A 396 33.86 -9.15 12.29
C VAL A 396 34.36 -7.89 11.60
N ILE A 397 35.17 -8.07 10.56
CA ILE A 397 35.80 -6.99 9.80
C ILE A 397 35.26 -7.07 8.39
N THR A 398 34.46 -6.09 7.99
CA THR A 398 33.84 -6.01 6.66
C THR A 398 34.47 -4.90 5.83
N PHE A 399 34.58 -5.10 4.52
CA PHE A 399 35.09 -4.14 3.55
C PHE A 399 34.52 -4.46 2.16
N ASP A 400 34.59 -3.50 1.24
CA ASP A 400 34.08 -3.70 -0.13
C ASP A 400 34.74 -4.94 -0.78
N PRO A 401 33.97 -5.78 -1.49
CA PRO A 401 34.52 -6.98 -2.12
C PRO A 401 35.74 -6.68 -3.00
N ILE A 402 36.82 -7.43 -2.78
CA ILE A 402 38.08 -7.26 -3.51
C ILE A 402 38.65 -8.62 -3.92
N LYS A 403 39.05 -8.73 -5.18
CA LYS A 403 39.84 -9.87 -5.65
C LYS A 403 41.26 -9.73 -5.14
N ALA A 404 41.63 -10.60 -4.21
CA ALA A 404 42.87 -10.57 -3.47
C ALA A 404 43.72 -11.82 -3.70
N LYS A 405 45.03 -11.65 -3.65
CA LYS A 405 46.01 -12.75 -3.52
C LYS A 405 46.40 -12.97 -2.06
N SER A 406 46.47 -11.91 -1.28
CA SER A 406 46.84 -11.92 0.13
C SER A 406 46.25 -10.71 0.85
N PHE A 407 46.18 -10.77 2.16
CA PHE A 407 45.89 -9.61 3.01
C PHE A 407 46.85 -9.55 4.18
N LYS A 408 47.03 -8.36 4.75
CA LYS A 408 47.91 -8.09 5.87
C LYS A 408 47.22 -7.20 6.88
N PHE A 409 47.16 -7.68 8.12
CA PHE A 409 46.85 -6.85 9.27
C PHE A 409 48.13 -6.21 9.81
N VAL A 410 48.12 -4.89 9.93
CA VAL A 410 49.13 -4.12 10.66
C VAL A 410 48.48 -3.69 11.97
N ILE A 411 48.86 -4.33 13.07
CA ILE A 411 48.27 -4.14 14.38
C ILE A 411 48.93 -2.92 15.05
N THR A 412 48.11 -1.92 15.39
CA THR A 412 48.55 -0.61 15.86
C THR A 412 48.24 -0.35 17.33
N ASP A 413 47.36 -1.14 17.96
CA ASP A 413 47.14 -1.14 19.40
C ASP A 413 46.65 -2.52 19.89
N THR A 414 47.02 -2.92 21.11
CA THR A 414 46.68 -4.24 21.70
C THR A 414 46.48 -4.14 23.21
N ASP A 415 45.62 -5.01 23.73
CA ASP A 415 45.34 -5.19 25.16
C ASP A 415 46.22 -6.30 25.77
N GLY A 416 46.46 -6.25 27.08
CA GLY A 416 47.26 -7.24 27.81
C GLY A 416 47.93 -6.74 29.07
N ASP A 417 48.78 -7.59 29.65
CA ASP A 417 49.50 -7.31 30.91
C ASP A 417 50.47 -6.10 30.78
N SER A 418 50.87 -5.80 29.55
CA SER A 418 51.65 -4.61 29.20
C SER A 418 51.19 -4.12 27.83
N LYS A 419 50.52 -2.96 27.81
CA LYS A 419 49.83 -2.42 26.64
C LYS A 419 50.77 -2.28 25.44
N GLY A 420 50.35 -2.80 24.30
CA GLY A 420 51.12 -2.70 23.06
C GLY A 420 52.26 -3.71 22.92
N ASP A 421 52.58 -4.53 23.91
CA ASP A 421 53.78 -5.37 23.86
C ASP A 421 53.65 -6.54 22.88
N HIS A 422 52.46 -7.12 22.79
CA HIS A 422 52.26 -8.39 22.09
C HIS A 422 50.99 -8.38 21.24
N ALA A 423 50.94 -9.24 20.23
CA ALA A 423 49.74 -9.50 19.45
C ALA A 423 49.51 -11.00 19.35
N ALA A 424 48.24 -11.41 19.38
CA ALA A 424 47.84 -12.80 19.34
C ALA A 424 46.49 -12.96 18.64
N CYS A 425 46.31 -14.12 18.02
CA CYS A 425 45.09 -14.46 17.28
C CYS A 425 44.91 -15.98 17.33
N SER A 426 43.71 -16.43 17.68
CA SER A 426 43.37 -17.85 17.61
C SER A 426 42.99 -18.25 16.19
N GLU A 427 42.11 -17.51 15.54
CA GLU A 427 41.63 -17.82 14.19
C GLU A 427 41.40 -16.55 13.37
N LEU A 428 41.67 -16.68 12.08
CA LEU A 428 41.20 -15.79 11.02
C LEU A 428 40.33 -16.61 10.09
N TYR A 429 39.04 -16.29 10.08
CA TYR A 429 38.09 -16.84 9.11
C TYR A 429 37.95 -15.83 7.97
N VAL A 430 38.09 -16.29 6.73
CA VAL A 430 38.03 -15.43 5.54
C VAL A 430 36.78 -15.79 4.78
N TYR A 431 35.98 -14.80 4.40
CA TYR A 431 34.71 -15.01 3.73
C TYR A 431 34.73 -14.38 2.35
N ALA A 432 34.22 -15.12 1.37
CA ALA A 432 33.76 -14.55 0.12
C ALA A 432 32.54 -13.66 0.42
N PRO A 433 32.31 -12.61 -0.40
CA PRO A 433 31.07 -11.86 -0.32
C PRO A 433 29.86 -12.79 -0.34
N ALA A 434 28.82 -12.41 0.42
CA ALA A 434 27.51 -12.98 0.18
C ALA A 434 27.21 -12.84 -1.32
N PRO A 435 26.62 -13.85 -1.98
CA PRO A 435 26.19 -13.71 -3.36
C PRO A 435 25.31 -12.46 -3.44
N VAL A 436 25.84 -11.39 -4.03
CA VAL A 436 25.05 -10.19 -4.28
C VAL A 436 24.09 -10.59 -5.39
N GLU A 437 22.82 -10.62 -5.04
CA GLU A 437 21.77 -10.81 -6.02
C GLU A 437 21.97 -9.71 -7.08
N LYS A 438 22.12 -10.11 -8.33
CA LYS A 438 22.28 -9.14 -9.40
C LYS A 438 20.90 -8.64 -9.80
N PRO A 439 20.69 -7.33 -9.88
CA PRO A 439 19.44 -6.80 -10.41
C PRO A 439 19.26 -7.28 -11.86
N LEU A 440 18.01 -7.54 -12.22
CA LEU A 440 17.56 -7.85 -13.58
C LEU A 440 17.85 -6.68 -14.52
N ALA A 441 17.67 -5.45 -14.02
CA ALA A 441 18.00 -4.21 -14.69
C ALA A 441 18.30 -3.12 -13.65
N THR A 442 19.14 -2.16 -14.03
CA THR A 442 19.30 -0.90 -13.33
C THR A 442 19.04 0.26 -14.28
N PHE A 443 18.44 1.33 -13.81
CA PHE A 443 18.17 2.52 -14.62
C PHE A 443 18.09 3.77 -13.75
N GLU A 444 18.32 4.93 -14.36
CA GLU A 444 18.21 6.22 -13.69
C GLU A 444 16.91 6.93 -14.08
N VAL A 445 16.27 7.59 -13.12
CA VAL A 445 15.04 8.35 -13.34
C VAL A 445 15.23 9.78 -12.85
N ILE A 446 14.97 10.72 -13.76
CA ILE A 446 15.00 12.16 -13.56
C ILE A 446 13.71 12.77 -14.10
N SER A 447 13.44 14.03 -13.75
CA SER A 447 12.28 14.75 -14.29
C SER A 447 12.51 16.27 -14.29
N ASP A 448 11.64 16.98 -15.00
CA ASP A 448 11.49 18.44 -14.96
C ASP A 448 12.81 19.14 -15.28
N THR A 449 13.44 18.73 -16.38
CA THR A 449 14.76 19.26 -16.75
C THR A 449 14.69 20.73 -17.14
N HIS A 450 13.53 21.21 -17.63
CA HIS A 450 13.25 22.59 -18.03
C HIS A 450 14.42 23.24 -18.79
N VAL A 451 14.96 22.57 -19.81
CA VAL A 451 16.01 23.16 -20.63
C VAL A 451 15.50 24.46 -21.24
N SER A 452 16.20 25.56 -20.93
CA SER A 452 15.77 26.92 -21.26
C SER A 452 16.72 27.56 -22.29
N GLY A 453 16.17 28.03 -23.41
CA GLY A 453 16.94 28.61 -24.51
C GLY A 453 18.07 27.73 -25.07
N THR A 454 19.13 28.37 -25.58
CA THR A 454 20.25 27.73 -26.28
C THR A 454 21.62 27.91 -25.58
N ASP A 455 21.65 28.49 -24.38
CA ASP A 455 22.91 28.68 -23.64
C ASP A 455 23.35 27.38 -22.96
N THR A 456 24.30 26.70 -23.58
CA THR A 456 24.86 25.43 -23.09
C THR A 456 25.90 25.60 -21.97
N ASN A 457 26.19 26.82 -21.53
CA ASN A 457 27.19 27.09 -20.50
C ASN A 457 26.62 27.41 -19.12
N SER A 458 25.30 27.54 -18.98
CA SER A 458 24.68 27.93 -17.71
C SER A 458 23.25 27.41 -17.56
N GLY A 459 22.69 27.54 -16.35
CA GLY A 459 21.30 27.20 -16.06
C GLY A 459 20.99 25.71 -16.12
N ASN A 460 19.75 25.39 -16.50
CA ASN A 460 19.19 24.04 -16.42
C ASN A 460 19.89 23.04 -17.36
N TYR A 461 20.39 23.49 -18.52
CA TYR A 461 21.20 22.68 -19.42
C TYR A 461 22.45 22.11 -18.71
N ARG A 462 23.14 22.95 -17.92
CA ARG A 462 24.33 22.54 -17.18
C ARG A 462 23.98 21.52 -16.11
N TYR A 463 22.88 21.70 -15.39
CA TYR A 463 22.43 20.75 -14.38
C TYR A 463 22.13 19.37 -14.96
N LEU A 464 21.49 19.31 -16.12
CA LEU A 464 21.26 18.05 -16.84
C LEU A 464 22.57 17.43 -17.34
N THR A 465 23.48 18.24 -17.90
CA THR A 465 24.78 17.75 -18.38
C THR A 465 25.60 17.16 -17.22
N ASP A 466 25.66 17.85 -16.08
CA ASP A 466 26.39 17.40 -14.89
C ASP A 466 25.79 16.08 -14.37
N ALA A 467 24.46 15.94 -14.36
CA ALA A 467 23.79 14.69 -14.00
C ALA A 467 24.15 13.53 -14.95
N ILE A 468 24.10 13.72 -16.28
CA ILE A 468 24.45 12.68 -17.26
C ILE A 468 25.93 12.27 -17.12
N GLU A 469 26.84 13.24 -16.94
CA GLU A 469 28.27 12.97 -16.73
C GLU A 469 28.52 12.16 -15.45
N ASP A 470 27.83 12.49 -14.36
CA ASP A 470 27.91 11.77 -13.09
C ASP A 470 27.30 10.36 -13.21
N ILE A 471 26.13 10.21 -13.83
CA ILE A 471 25.49 8.90 -14.07
C ILE A 471 26.45 7.99 -14.83
N LYS A 472 27.02 8.46 -15.95
CA LYS A 472 27.99 7.70 -16.74
C LYS A 472 29.17 7.20 -15.90
N LYS A 473 29.62 8.02 -14.95
CA LYS A 473 30.78 7.71 -14.12
C LYS A 473 30.44 6.75 -12.98
N GLN A 474 29.28 6.91 -12.35
CA GLN A 474 28.91 6.23 -11.11
C GLN A 474 28.10 4.96 -11.36
N PHE A 475 27.30 4.96 -12.43
CA PHE A 475 26.41 3.87 -12.84
C PHE A 475 26.71 3.44 -14.29
N PRO A 476 27.95 3.01 -14.61
CA PRO A 476 28.34 2.68 -15.98
C PRO A 476 27.57 1.50 -16.59
N ASP A 477 26.95 0.67 -15.75
CA ASP A 477 26.12 -0.47 -16.15
C ASP A 477 24.62 -0.13 -16.22
N THR A 478 24.25 1.15 -16.04
CA THR A 478 22.85 1.59 -16.12
C THR A 478 22.29 1.30 -17.53
N SER A 479 21.06 0.82 -17.58
CA SER A 479 20.40 0.37 -18.81
C SER A 479 19.59 1.47 -19.47
N ALA A 480 19.17 2.48 -18.70
CA ALA A 480 18.44 3.62 -19.23
C ALA A 480 18.60 4.87 -18.38
N ILE A 481 18.44 6.04 -19.00
CA ILE A 481 18.12 7.31 -18.31
C ILE A 481 16.73 7.73 -18.77
N ILE A 482 15.83 7.91 -17.80
CA ILE A 482 14.42 8.21 -18.02
C ILE A 482 14.14 9.65 -17.59
N ASN A 483 13.55 10.45 -18.47
CA ASN A 483 13.00 11.77 -18.14
C ASN A 483 11.47 11.70 -18.15
N CYS A 484 10.84 11.97 -16.99
CA CYS A 484 9.39 11.87 -16.81
C CYS A 484 8.61 13.08 -17.34
N GLY A 485 9.27 14.07 -17.96
CA GLY A 485 8.62 15.17 -18.66
C GLY A 485 9.19 16.53 -18.29
N ASP A 486 8.53 17.57 -18.78
CA ASP A 486 8.99 18.96 -18.70
C ASP A 486 10.44 19.07 -19.18
N ILE A 487 10.63 18.57 -20.41
CA ILE A 487 11.90 18.56 -21.12
C ILE A 487 12.44 20.00 -21.22
N ALA A 488 11.58 20.92 -21.65
CA ALA A 488 11.87 22.32 -21.88
C ALA A 488 11.06 23.25 -20.99
N ASP A 489 11.51 24.50 -20.82
CA ASP A 489 10.78 25.50 -20.01
C ASP A 489 9.54 26.05 -20.74
N TYR A 490 9.63 26.18 -22.07
CA TYR A 490 8.53 26.66 -22.91
C TYR A 490 8.23 25.74 -24.09
N GLY A 491 8.84 24.56 -24.16
CA GLY A 491 8.56 23.56 -25.19
C GLY A 491 8.85 24.02 -26.62
N ASN A 492 9.58 25.11 -26.85
CA ASN A 492 9.78 25.64 -28.20
C ASN A 492 10.85 24.85 -28.99
N GLU A 493 10.91 25.04 -30.31
CA GLU A 493 11.84 24.31 -31.20
C GLU A 493 13.31 24.40 -30.75
N GLU A 494 13.75 25.57 -30.29
CA GLU A 494 15.14 25.78 -29.89
C GLU A 494 15.48 24.97 -28.64
N GLU A 495 14.63 25.02 -27.62
CA GLU A 495 14.81 24.30 -26.35
C GLU A 495 14.77 22.79 -26.53
N MET A 496 13.75 22.28 -27.23
CA MET A 496 13.60 20.85 -27.49
C MET A 496 14.79 20.31 -28.31
N SER A 497 15.24 21.06 -29.32
CA SER A 497 16.41 20.68 -30.12
C SER A 497 17.69 20.69 -29.29
N THR A 498 17.84 21.63 -28.35
CA THR A 498 18.99 21.67 -27.44
C THR A 498 19.02 20.47 -26.50
N TYR A 499 17.87 20.07 -25.94
CA TYR A 499 17.76 18.87 -25.11
C TYR A 499 18.12 17.58 -25.88
N PHE A 500 17.43 17.30 -26.98
CA PHE A 500 17.67 16.07 -27.75
C PHE A 500 19.05 16.07 -28.41
N GLY A 501 19.59 17.26 -28.75
CA GLY A 501 20.96 17.42 -29.20
C GLY A 501 21.98 16.96 -28.16
N LEU A 502 21.80 17.37 -26.90
CA LEU A 502 22.64 16.91 -25.77
C LEU A 502 22.58 15.39 -25.62
N LEU A 503 21.39 14.79 -25.62
CA LEU A 503 21.27 13.33 -25.52
C LEU A 503 22.02 12.60 -26.65
N GLY A 504 21.96 13.14 -27.87
CA GLY A 504 22.69 12.61 -29.02
C GLY A 504 24.21 12.70 -28.90
N GLU A 505 24.75 13.59 -28.06
CA GLU A 505 26.19 13.65 -27.77
C GLU A 505 26.64 12.52 -26.84
N TYR A 506 25.74 11.99 -26.01
CA TYR A 506 26.03 10.99 -24.97
C TYR A 506 25.51 9.58 -25.27
N VAL A 507 24.63 9.38 -26.26
CA VAL A 507 24.04 8.06 -26.50
C VAL A 507 25.08 6.97 -26.80
N ASP A 508 26.13 7.30 -27.55
CA ASP A 508 27.22 6.38 -27.91
C ASP A 508 28.26 6.18 -26.78
N ASP A 509 28.10 6.89 -25.65
CA ASP A 509 29.01 6.83 -24.50
C ASP A 509 28.63 5.75 -23.47
N PHE A 510 27.42 5.19 -23.57
CA PHE A 510 26.90 4.11 -22.73
C PHE A 510 26.98 2.75 -23.44
N SER A 511 26.44 1.70 -22.83
CA SER A 511 26.40 0.36 -23.43
C SER A 511 25.58 0.33 -24.74
N ASP A 512 25.85 -0.62 -25.63
CA ASP A 512 25.15 -0.73 -26.92
C ASP A 512 23.62 -0.92 -26.76
N ASP A 513 23.17 -1.45 -25.62
CA ASP A 513 21.76 -1.71 -25.30
C ASP A 513 21.11 -0.59 -24.44
N PHE A 514 21.85 0.49 -24.15
CA PHE A 514 21.37 1.64 -23.37
C PHE A 514 20.27 2.44 -24.09
N LYS A 515 19.35 3.05 -23.32
CA LYS A 515 18.29 3.93 -23.85
C LYS A 515 18.12 5.24 -23.07
N PHE A 516 17.86 6.31 -23.81
CA PHE A 516 17.19 7.48 -23.26
C PHE A 516 15.68 7.32 -23.48
N ILE A 517 14.88 7.43 -22.42
CA ILE A 517 13.42 7.36 -22.46
C ILE A 517 12.88 8.73 -22.03
N ASN A 518 12.02 9.33 -22.85
CA ASN A 518 11.57 10.71 -22.65
C ASN A 518 10.06 10.81 -22.77
N ALA A 519 9.39 11.29 -21.72
CA ALA A 519 7.98 11.71 -21.76
C ALA A 519 7.86 13.23 -22.01
N LEU A 520 6.70 13.68 -22.47
CA LEU A 520 6.35 15.10 -22.56
C LEU A 520 5.80 15.57 -21.21
N GLY A 521 6.05 16.81 -20.81
CA GLY A 521 5.34 17.47 -19.72
C GLY A 521 4.45 18.61 -20.16
N ASN A 522 3.78 19.26 -19.21
CA ASN A 522 2.87 20.35 -19.52
C ASN A 522 3.60 21.58 -20.07
N HIS A 523 4.85 21.83 -19.68
CA HIS A 523 5.66 22.92 -20.26
C HIS A 523 6.05 22.66 -21.73
N ASP A 524 6.08 21.40 -22.15
CA ASP A 524 6.44 21.02 -23.53
C ASP A 524 5.29 21.27 -24.52
N ILE A 525 4.05 21.25 -24.03
CA ILE A 525 2.82 21.27 -24.84
C ILE A 525 2.08 22.62 -24.79
N ARG A 526 2.01 23.28 -23.62
CA ARG A 526 1.01 24.33 -23.39
C ARG A 526 1.32 25.65 -24.09
N TRP A 527 0.27 26.34 -24.56
CA TRP A 527 0.35 27.66 -25.19
C TRP A 527 1.16 27.70 -26.49
N LYS A 528 1.11 26.65 -27.32
CA LYS A 528 1.71 26.67 -28.66
C LYS A 528 0.78 27.34 -29.66
N SER A 529 1.35 28.20 -30.51
CA SER A 529 0.56 28.90 -31.54
C SER A 529 0.06 27.98 -32.65
N GLY A 530 0.79 26.90 -32.95
CA GLY A 530 0.34 25.86 -33.88
C GLY A 530 -0.52 24.76 -33.24
N GLY A 531 -0.86 24.91 -31.95
CA GLY A 531 -1.62 23.93 -31.18
C GLY A 531 -0.92 22.57 -31.06
N TYR A 532 -1.72 21.52 -30.86
CA TYR A 532 -1.24 20.15 -30.72
C TYR A 532 -0.42 19.63 -31.91
N ASP A 533 -0.77 19.98 -33.16
CA ASP A 533 -0.04 19.51 -34.35
C ASP A 533 1.44 19.93 -34.36
N GLU A 534 1.73 21.14 -33.86
CA GLU A 534 3.10 21.65 -33.71
C GLU A 534 3.88 20.83 -32.66
N VAL A 535 3.23 20.51 -31.55
CA VAL A 535 3.81 19.72 -30.45
C VAL A 535 4.11 18.30 -30.93
N TYR A 536 3.13 17.65 -31.55
CA TYR A 536 3.24 16.30 -32.09
C TYR A 536 4.39 16.19 -33.09
N GLU A 537 4.43 17.06 -34.12
CA GLU A 537 5.51 17.03 -35.13
C GLU A 537 6.89 17.14 -34.49
N ARG A 538 7.06 18.13 -33.61
CA ARG A 538 8.36 18.45 -33.01
C ARG A 538 8.86 17.30 -32.14
N TYR A 539 8.02 16.79 -31.25
CA TYR A 539 8.38 15.69 -30.37
C TYR A 539 8.69 14.42 -31.15
N MET A 540 7.82 14.04 -32.10
CA MET A 540 8.02 12.85 -32.92
C MET A 540 9.30 12.93 -33.74
N ARG A 541 9.59 14.08 -34.35
CA ARG A 541 10.82 14.27 -35.13
C ARG A 541 12.08 14.19 -34.26
N LEU A 542 12.09 14.83 -33.11
CA LEU A 542 13.28 14.97 -32.27
C LEU A 542 13.55 13.73 -31.39
N ASN A 543 12.51 13.05 -30.91
CA ASN A 543 12.65 11.86 -30.08
C ASN A 543 12.85 10.57 -30.90
N LYS A 544 12.52 10.57 -32.21
CA LYS A 544 12.67 9.40 -33.10
C LYS A 544 14.01 8.66 -32.99
N PRO A 545 15.19 9.31 -32.89
CA PRO A 545 16.47 8.61 -32.76
C PRO A 545 16.64 7.79 -31.48
N PHE A 546 15.82 8.05 -30.45
CA PHE A 546 15.91 7.42 -29.12
C PHE A 546 14.85 6.33 -28.91
N ARG A 547 13.90 6.20 -29.83
CA ARG A 547 12.84 5.19 -29.84
C ARG A 547 13.21 3.98 -30.69
N THR A 548 12.77 2.79 -30.30
CA THR A 548 12.83 1.57 -31.14
C THR A 548 11.56 1.37 -31.96
N ASP A 549 10.45 1.90 -31.48
CA ASP A 549 9.17 1.89 -32.17
C ASP A 549 9.13 2.89 -33.36
N ASP A 550 8.64 2.42 -34.50
CA ASP A 550 8.45 3.19 -35.74
C ASP A 550 6.98 3.64 -35.92
N SER A 551 6.11 3.45 -34.92
CA SER A 551 4.72 3.92 -34.97
C SER A 551 4.61 5.45 -35.03
N ASP A 552 3.48 5.90 -35.56
CA ASP A 552 3.08 7.31 -35.55
C ASP A 552 2.40 7.70 -34.21
N ASN A 553 2.49 6.88 -33.16
CA ASN A 553 1.92 7.21 -31.87
C ASN A 553 2.87 8.12 -31.06
N ILE A 554 2.29 9.08 -30.34
CA ILE A 554 3.03 9.97 -29.44
C ILE A 554 3.47 9.25 -28.15
N TYR A 555 2.77 8.19 -27.78
CA TYR A 555 3.12 7.22 -26.73
C TYR A 555 3.82 6.00 -27.35
N TYR A 556 4.67 5.31 -26.59
CA TYR A 556 5.50 4.19 -27.07
C TYR A 556 6.00 3.33 -25.91
N ASP A 557 6.53 2.15 -26.21
CA ASP A 557 7.14 1.26 -25.23
C ASP A 557 8.54 0.80 -25.63
N GLU A 558 9.34 0.40 -24.64
CA GLU A 558 10.70 -0.11 -24.79
C GLU A 558 10.90 -1.35 -23.91
N TRP A 559 11.58 -2.36 -24.46
CA TRP A 559 12.01 -3.55 -23.70
C TRP A 559 13.51 -3.47 -23.46
N ILE A 560 13.91 -3.43 -22.19
CA ILE A 560 15.32 -3.31 -21.79
C ILE A 560 15.61 -4.38 -20.73
N ASN A 561 16.55 -5.28 -21.03
CA ASN A 561 16.93 -6.38 -20.12
C ASN A 561 15.74 -7.21 -19.58
N GLY A 562 14.68 -7.36 -20.40
CA GLY A 562 13.48 -8.11 -20.03
C GLY A 562 12.48 -7.34 -19.14
N CYS A 563 12.77 -6.07 -18.82
CA CYS A 563 11.85 -5.14 -18.19
C CYS A 563 11.11 -4.33 -19.26
N HIS A 564 9.84 -4.03 -19.01
CA HIS A 564 8.97 -3.29 -19.93
C HIS A 564 8.79 -1.85 -19.44
N PHE A 565 9.15 -0.90 -20.28
CA PHE A 565 8.99 0.53 -20.05
C PHE A 565 7.94 1.08 -21.00
N ILE A 566 6.95 1.78 -20.47
CA ILE A 566 5.81 2.30 -21.25
C ILE A 566 5.74 3.80 -21.03
N VAL A 567 5.89 4.58 -22.09
CA VAL A 567 5.75 6.04 -22.05
C VAL A 567 4.36 6.42 -22.53
N MET A 568 3.57 6.95 -21.60
CA MET A 568 2.31 7.62 -21.90
C MET A 568 2.59 9.10 -22.20
N ASN A 569 1.78 9.69 -23.07
CA ASN A 569 1.85 11.12 -23.39
C ASN A 569 0.43 11.64 -23.66
N THR A 570 0.19 12.92 -23.36
CA THR A 570 -1.06 13.56 -23.75
C THR A 570 -1.24 13.57 -25.26
N GLU A 571 -2.48 13.38 -25.71
CA GLU A 571 -2.88 13.44 -27.12
C GLU A 571 -3.55 14.79 -27.47
N TRP A 572 -3.46 15.79 -26.58
CA TRP A 572 -3.93 17.14 -26.81
C TRP A 572 -3.11 18.20 -26.05
N ASP A 573 -3.18 19.47 -26.46
CA ASP A 573 -2.40 20.60 -25.91
C ASP A 573 -3.09 21.36 -24.77
N THR A 574 -3.82 20.61 -23.93
CA THR A 574 -4.35 21.11 -22.66
C THR A 574 -3.23 21.68 -21.77
N LYS A 575 -3.57 22.65 -20.92
CA LYS A 575 -2.57 23.51 -20.24
C LYS A 575 -1.71 22.75 -19.23
N ASP A 576 -2.30 22.18 -18.18
CA ASP A 576 -1.57 21.50 -17.09
C ASP A 576 -1.98 20.04 -16.92
N ARG A 577 -3.05 19.62 -17.59
CA ARG A 577 -3.64 18.28 -17.50
C ARG A 577 -3.51 17.57 -18.84
N TRP A 578 -3.59 16.25 -18.85
CA TRP A 578 -3.48 15.43 -20.04
C TRP A 578 -4.85 15.05 -20.59
N PHE A 579 -4.89 14.86 -21.91
CA PHE A 579 -5.92 14.08 -22.56
C PHE A 579 -5.34 12.72 -22.95
N VAL A 580 -5.93 11.64 -22.44
CA VAL A 580 -5.59 10.25 -22.81
C VAL A 580 -6.79 9.63 -23.49
N SER A 581 -6.66 9.21 -24.75
CA SER A 581 -7.78 8.62 -25.47
C SER A 581 -8.12 7.21 -25.00
N ASP A 582 -9.34 6.75 -25.30
CA ASP A 582 -9.73 5.36 -25.06
C ASP A 582 -8.83 4.37 -25.84
N GLU A 583 -8.28 4.78 -27.00
CA GLU A 583 -7.29 4.00 -27.73
C GLU A 583 -5.97 3.85 -26.95
N GLN A 584 -5.46 4.93 -26.36
CA GLN A 584 -4.23 4.87 -25.57
C GLN A 584 -4.42 4.07 -24.28
N LEU A 585 -5.60 4.16 -23.64
CA LEU A 585 -5.94 3.34 -22.46
C LEU A 585 -5.99 1.85 -22.80
N GLN A 586 -6.62 1.48 -23.92
CA GLN A 586 -6.64 0.10 -24.40
C GLN A 586 -5.24 -0.38 -24.77
N TRP A 587 -4.44 0.46 -25.43
CA TRP A 587 -3.04 0.16 -25.75
C TRP A 587 -2.19 -0.04 -24.49
N LEU A 588 -2.37 0.81 -23.46
CA LEU A 588 -1.68 0.67 -22.17
C LEU A 588 -2.00 -0.69 -21.53
N ARG A 589 -3.28 -1.07 -21.48
CA ARG A 589 -3.74 -2.35 -20.96
C ARG A 589 -3.11 -3.54 -21.70
N GLU A 590 -3.07 -3.48 -23.03
CA GLU A 590 -2.46 -4.52 -23.87
C GLU A 590 -0.95 -4.62 -23.65
N LYS A 591 -0.28 -3.47 -23.49
CA LYS A 591 1.17 -3.41 -23.27
C LYS A 591 1.58 -3.90 -21.90
N ILE A 592 0.89 -3.51 -20.83
CA ILE A 592 1.19 -4.02 -19.49
C ILE A 592 1.03 -5.55 -19.44
N ALA A 593 0.07 -6.12 -20.17
CA ALA A 593 -0.15 -7.57 -20.25
C ALA A 593 0.90 -8.31 -21.11
N GLU A 594 1.64 -7.61 -21.97
CA GLU A 594 2.56 -8.21 -22.93
C GLU A 594 3.69 -8.96 -22.20
N ASN A 595 3.74 -10.30 -22.36
CA ASN A 595 4.64 -11.19 -21.60
C ASN A 595 4.47 -11.13 -20.07
N ASN A 596 3.32 -10.65 -19.58
CA ASN A 596 2.97 -10.45 -18.17
C ASN A 596 1.48 -10.72 -17.92
N GLU A 597 0.91 -11.74 -18.55
CA GLU A 597 -0.53 -12.07 -18.49
C GLU A 597 -1.03 -12.34 -17.05
N ASP A 598 -0.14 -12.79 -16.15
CA ASP A 598 -0.45 -13.04 -14.74
C ASP A 598 -0.15 -11.84 -13.82
N GLY A 599 0.28 -10.71 -14.39
CA GLY A 599 0.61 -9.48 -13.66
C GLY A 599 1.79 -9.61 -12.69
N SER A 600 2.54 -10.72 -12.71
CA SER A 600 3.54 -11.04 -11.68
C SER A 600 4.85 -10.25 -11.81
N LYS A 601 5.13 -9.68 -12.98
CA LYS A 601 6.37 -8.94 -13.25
C LYS A 601 6.19 -7.44 -13.09
N PRO A 602 7.26 -6.73 -12.69
CA PRO A 602 7.22 -5.28 -12.64
C PRO A 602 7.16 -4.68 -14.06
N VAL A 603 6.26 -3.71 -14.25
CA VAL A 603 6.16 -2.89 -15.46
C VAL A 603 6.34 -1.43 -15.07
N PHE A 604 7.13 -0.68 -15.84
CA PHE A 604 7.47 0.70 -15.52
C PHE A 604 6.76 1.65 -16.48
N VAL A 605 5.75 2.37 -16.01
CA VAL A 605 4.99 3.36 -16.77
C VAL A 605 5.53 4.74 -16.45
N ILE A 606 5.74 5.55 -17.48
CA ILE A 606 6.24 6.92 -17.39
C ILE A 606 5.11 7.84 -17.86
N ALA A 607 4.70 8.74 -17.00
CA ALA A 607 3.81 9.85 -17.32
C ALA A 607 4.35 11.12 -16.65
N HIS A 608 3.88 12.30 -17.04
CA HIS A 608 4.36 13.52 -16.39
C HIS A 608 3.52 13.93 -15.19
N PRO A 609 2.22 14.27 -15.33
CA PRO A 609 1.39 14.64 -14.20
C PRO A 609 1.05 13.40 -13.35
N PRO A 610 1.01 13.54 -12.02
CA PRO A 610 0.63 12.47 -11.12
C PRO A 610 -0.86 12.12 -11.21
N LEU A 611 -1.18 10.88 -10.83
CA LEU A 611 -2.56 10.49 -10.51
C LEU A 611 -2.99 11.16 -9.20
N ARG A 612 -4.25 11.60 -9.12
CA ARG A 612 -4.83 12.24 -7.95
C ARG A 612 -4.73 11.32 -6.74
N ASP A 613 -4.49 11.94 -5.60
CA ASP A 613 -4.47 11.33 -4.27
C ASP A 613 -3.38 10.26 -4.10
N SER A 614 -2.32 10.32 -4.91
CA SER A 614 -1.17 9.41 -4.81
C SER A 614 -0.10 9.88 -3.81
N PHE A 615 0.08 11.19 -3.64
CA PHE A 615 1.01 11.79 -2.69
C PHE A 615 0.71 13.29 -2.51
N GLU A 616 1.42 13.97 -1.60
CA GLU A 616 1.23 15.39 -1.33
C GLU A 616 1.26 16.18 -2.65
N LYS A 617 0.23 16.99 -2.90
CA LYS A 617 0.06 17.83 -4.10
C LYS A 617 -0.17 17.09 -5.43
N SER A 618 -0.31 15.77 -5.42
CA SER A 618 -0.67 15.01 -6.64
C SER A 618 -1.99 15.48 -7.28
N SER A 619 -2.92 16.01 -6.48
CA SER A 619 -4.19 16.58 -6.95
C SER A 619 -4.13 18.09 -7.23
N GLU A 620 -2.99 18.77 -6.97
CA GLU A 620 -2.83 20.18 -7.34
C GLU A 620 -2.85 20.34 -8.86
N TRP A 621 -3.36 21.48 -9.34
CA TRP A 621 -3.61 21.75 -10.77
C TRP A 621 -4.50 20.72 -11.49
N GLY A 622 -5.21 19.87 -10.72
CA GLY A 622 -6.17 18.88 -11.24
C GLY A 622 -5.56 17.51 -11.57
N GLY A 623 -4.31 17.26 -11.17
CA GLY A 623 -3.59 15.99 -11.43
C GLY A 623 -3.45 15.70 -12.92
N ILE A 624 -3.48 14.42 -13.31
CA ILE A 624 -3.42 14.03 -14.72
C ILE A 624 -4.62 14.50 -15.56
N GLY A 625 -5.77 14.79 -14.96
CA GLY A 625 -6.98 15.23 -15.67
C GLY A 625 -8.18 14.31 -15.48
N VAL A 626 -9.20 14.47 -16.33
CA VAL A 626 -10.48 13.76 -16.21
C VAL A 626 -10.40 12.27 -16.54
N GLN A 627 -9.28 11.79 -17.09
CA GLN A 627 -9.02 10.38 -17.37
C GLN A 627 -8.39 9.62 -16.18
N ASP A 628 -8.09 10.29 -15.07
CA ASP A 628 -7.41 9.70 -13.90
C ASP A 628 -8.06 8.38 -13.42
N TYR A 629 -9.39 8.38 -13.21
CA TYR A 629 -10.13 7.19 -12.81
C TYR A 629 -9.98 6.04 -13.81
N LYS A 630 -10.09 6.32 -15.11
CA LYS A 630 -9.92 5.29 -16.16
C LYS A 630 -8.50 4.73 -16.19
N ILE A 631 -7.49 5.56 -15.92
CA ILE A 631 -6.09 5.10 -15.84
C ILE A 631 -5.92 4.20 -14.62
N LYS A 632 -6.41 4.60 -13.45
CA LYS A 632 -6.39 3.77 -12.24
C LYS A 632 -7.06 2.42 -12.46
N GLU A 633 -8.20 2.37 -13.14
CA GLU A 633 -8.87 1.12 -13.50
C GLU A 633 -8.03 0.20 -14.41
N VAL A 634 -7.20 0.74 -15.30
CA VAL A 634 -6.25 -0.07 -16.07
C VAL A 634 -5.13 -0.60 -15.18
N LEU A 635 -4.54 0.25 -14.33
CA LEU A 635 -3.40 -0.13 -13.50
C LEU A 635 -3.78 -1.10 -12.35
N ARG A 636 -5.01 -1.02 -11.85
CA ARG A 636 -5.57 -1.90 -10.81
C ARG A 636 -5.64 -3.36 -11.22
N ASP A 637 -5.76 -3.63 -12.52
CA ASP A 637 -5.70 -4.99 -13.05
C ASP A 637 -4.25 -5.53 -13.09
N TYR A 638 -3.24 -4.68 -12.85
CA TYR A 638 -1.81 -5.02 -12.87
C TYR A 638 -1.04 -4.34 -11.72
N PRO A 639 -1.25 -4.78 -10.46
CA PRO A 639 -0.79 -4.06 -9.28
C PRO A 639 0.74 -4.03 -9.08
N ASN A 640 1.51 -4.75 -9.90
CA ASN A 640 2.98 -4.66 -9.94
C ASN A 640 3.49 -3.59 -10.93
N THR A 641 2.63 -2.67 -11.36
CA THR A 641 3.00 -1.55 -12.21
C THR A 641 3.56 -0.39 -11.38
N PHE A 642 4.58 0.29 -11.90
CA PHE A 642 5.23 1.45 -11.29
C PHE A 642 4.99 2.67 -12.18
N LEU A 643 4.25 3.67 -11.70
CA LEU A 643 4.02 4.92 -12.42
C LEU A 643 4.98 6.00 -11.92
N PHE A 644 5.96 6.35 -12.75
CA PHE A 644 6.88 7.46 -12.50
C PHE A 644 6.30 8.76 -13.04
N THR A 645 6.25 9.79 -12.18
CA THR A 645 5.70 11.12 -12.51
C THR A 645 6.54 12.25 -11.95
N GLY A 646 6.52 13.41 -12.61
CA GLY A 646 7.18 14.63 -12.19
C GLY A 646 6.16 15.69 -11.74
N HIS A 647 6.26 16.91 -12.32
CA HIS A 647 5.23 17.97 -12.29
C HIS A 647 5.15 18.76 -10.98
N ILE A 648 5.16 18.09 -9.82
CA ILE A 648 5.03 18.75 -8.51
C ILE A 648 6.36 19.26 -7.94
N HIS A 649 7.46 19.03 -8.66
CA HIS A 649 8.82 19.44 -8.31
C HIS A 649 9.29 18.93 -6.95
N ALA A 650 9.12 17.63 -6.70
CA ALA A 650 9.54 17.02 -5.46
C ALA A 650 11.02 17.24 -5.13
N THR A 651 11.31 17.26 -3.83
CA THR A 651 12.66 17.36 -3.28
C THR A 651 13.05 16.04 -2.64
N LYS A 652 14.33 15.87 -2.30
CA LYS A 652 14.79 14.66 -1.59
C LYS A 652 14.03 14.32 -0.30
N THR A 653 13.35 15.29 0.34
CA THR A 653 12.58 15.05 1.57
C THR A 653 11.08 14.87 1.33
N SER A 654 10.57 15.17 0.13
CA SER A 654 9.13 15.08 -0.19
C SER A 654 8.83 13.99 -1.22
N THR A 655 9.83 13.52 -1.96
CA THR A 655 9.68 12.42 -2.91
C THR A 655 9.22 11.13 -2.23
N THR A 656 8.34 10.40 -2.91
CA THR A 656 7.58 9.27 -2.36
C THR A 656 7.54 8.11 -3.35
N VAL A 657 7.58 6.88 -2.81
CA VAL A 657 7.25 5.63 -3.51
C VAL A 657 6.12 5.00 -2.70
N LEU A 658 4.88 5.10 -3.18
CA LEU A 658 3.68 4.69 -2.46
C LEU A 658 3.05 3.44 -3.10
N PRO A 659 2.87 2.31 -2.38
CA PRO A 659 2.00 1.24 -2.82
C PRO A 659 0.52 1.66 -2.73
N THR A 660 -0.22 1.53 -3.82
CA THR A 660 -1.68 1.65 -3.90
C THR A 660 -2.28 0.36 -4.45
N ASP A 661 -3.60 0.21 -4.39
CA ASP A 661 -4.30 -0.92 -5.01
C ASP A 661 -4.20 -0.93 -6.55
N PHE A 662 -3.82 0.20 -7.15
CA PHE A 662 -3.56 0.38 -8.58
C PHE A 662 -2.08 0.52 -8.93
N GLY A 663 -1.17 0.01 -8.10
CA GLY A 663 0.27 -0.05 -8.40
C GLY A 663 1.13 0.81 -7.48
N TYR A 664 2.39 1.01 -7.87
CA TYR A 664 3.36 1.85 -7.16
C TYR A 664 3.41 3.24 -7.77
N MET A 665 3.03 4.26 -7.02
CA MET A 665 3.13 5.66 -7.43
C MET A 665 4.49 6.22 -7.03
N VAL A 666 5.26 6.71 -8.01
CA VAL A 666 6.64 7.18 -7.81
C VAL A 666 6.76 8.66 -8.21
N ASP A 667 6.95 9.50 -7.21
CA ASP A 667 7.16 10.94 -7.37
C ASP A 667 8.63 11.25 -7.63
N VAL A 668 8.98 11.70 -8.83
CA VAL A 668 10.36 11.90 -9.28
C VAL A 668 10.81 13.35 -9.02
N PRO A 669 11.97 13.57 -8.38
CA PRO A 669 12.45 14.92 -8.10
C PRO A 669 12.83 15.69 -9.37
N SER A 670 12.64 17.01 -9.33
CA SER A 670 13.01 17.90 -10.43
C SER A 670 14.51 18.20 -10.44
N ILE A 671 15.19 18.08 -11.58
CA ILE A 671 16.65 18.37 -11.64
C ILE A 671 17.02 19.79 -11.16
N PRO A 672 16.45 20.88 -11.71
CA PRO A 672 16.87 22.23 -11.37
C PRO A 672 16.38 22.71 -10.00
N TYR A 673 15.24 22.21 -9.50
CA TYR A 673 14.62 22.73 -8.27
C TYR A 673 14.83 21.86 -7.03
N SER A 674 15.28 20.61 -7.18
CA SER A 674 15.58 19.71 -6.04
C SER A 674 17.06 19.70 -5.62
N GLY A 675 17.94 20.32 -6.40
CA GLY A 675 19.40 20.27 -6.18
C GLY A 675 20.10 19.19 -6.99
N GLN A 676 19.64 18.91 -8.21
CA GLN A 676 20.14 17.85 -9.10
C GLN A 676 20.03 16.47 -8.44
N ILE A 677 18.83 16.15 -7.97
CA ILE A 677 18.52 14.84 -7.40
C ILE A 677 17.83 13.98 -8.46
N GLY A 678 18.14 12.68 -8.49
CA GLY A 678 17.41 11.68 -9.26
C GLY A 678 17.42 10.33 -8.55
N TYR A 679 16.68 9.37 -9.10
CA TYR A 679 16.67 7.99 -8.63
C TYR A 679 17.64 7.14 -9.42
N HIS A 680 18.42 6.32 -8.70
CA HIS A 680 18.97 5.07 -9.20
C HIS A 680 18.04 3.94 -8.79
N VAL A 681 17.56 3.17 -9.78
CA VAL A 681 16.58 2.09 -9.57
C VAL A 681 17.22 0.75 -9.87
N SER A 682 17.06 -0.21 -8.96
CA SER A 682 17.52 -1.59 -9.11
C SER A 682 16.34 -2.57 -9.05
N VAL A 683 16.14 -3.34 -10.11
CA VAL A 683 15.01 -4.25 -10.27
C VAL A 683 15.42 -5.68 -9.96
N TYR A 684 14.68 -6.36 -9.09
CA TYR A 684 14.85 -7.77 -8.77
C TYR A 684 13.56 -8.54 -9.10
N SER A 685 13.61 -9.87 -8.99
CA SER A 685 12.41 -10.69 -9.26
C SER A 685 11.31 -10.53 -8.20
N ASP A 686 11.67 -10.09 -7.00
CA ASP A 686 10.77 -10.01 -5.84
C ASP A 686 10.62 -8.59 -5.27
N ARG A 687 11.33 -7.60 -5.82
CA ARG A 687 11.30 -6.21 -5.35
C ARG A 687 11.91 -5.22 -6.34
N VAL A 688 11.67 -3.93 -6.12
CA VAL A 688 12.35 -2.82 -6.77
C VAL A 688 12.92 -1.90 -5.71
N GLU A 689 14.21 -1.58 -5.81
CA GLU A 689 14.94 -0.71 -4.88
C GLU A 689 15.18 0.65 -5.52
N PHE A 690 14.96 1.73 -4.75
CA PHE A 690 15.09 3.11 -5.19
C PHE A 690 16.10 3.82 -4.30
N SER A 691 17.17 4.32 -4.88
CA SER A 691 18.19 5.11 -4.19
C SER A 691 18.27 6.51 -4.75
N LEU A 692 18.18 7.52 -3.89
CA LEU A 692 18.37 8.91 -4.32
C LEU A 692 19.85 9.21 -4.48
N TYR A 693 20.19 9.87 -5.58
CA TYR A 693 21.54 10.35 -5.86
C TYR A 693 21.56 11.87 -6.00
N ASP A 694 22.54 12.50 -5.35
CA ASP A 694 22.83 13.93 -5.45
C ASP A 694 23.96 14.14 -6.46
N TYR A 695 23.60 14.45 -7.70
CA TYR A 695 24.55 14.67 -8.80
C TYR A 695 25.40 15.93 -8.58
N ALA A 696 24.83 16.96 -7.94
CA ALA A 696 25.59 18.19 -7.65
C ALA A 696 26.76 17.94 -6.69
N ASN A 697 26.62 16.97 -5.76
CA ASN A 697 27.61 16.67 -4.73
C ASN A 697 28.28 15.30 -4.88
N ASN A 698 28.00 14.54 -5.95
CA ASN A 698 28.52 13.19 -6.17
C ASN A 698 28.27 12.26 -4.95
N LYS A 699 27.02 12.20 -4.45
CA LYS A 699 26.71 11.50 -3.19
C LYS A 699 25.42 10.68 -3.29
N VAL A 700 25.49 9.39 -2.91
CA VAL A 700 24.31 8.57 -2.60
C VAL A 700 23.66 9.07 -1.31
N LEU A 701 22.33 9.18 -1.29
CA LEU A 701 21.55 9.60 -0.14
C LEU A 701 20.79 8.41 0.45
N SER A 702 21.53 7.40 0.93
CA SER A 702 20.98 6.14 1.42
C SER A 702 19.98 6.29 2.57
N GLU A 703 19.99 7.43 3.26
CA GLU A 703 18.99 7.77 4.27
C GLU A 703 17.55 7.92 3.72
N TYR A 704 17.38 8.02 2.40
CA TYR A 704 16.08 8.11 1.73
C TYR A 704 15.74 6.88 0.86
N ASP A 705 16.53 5.80 0.92
CA ASP A 705 16.28 4.61 0.11
C ASP A 705 14.87 4.04 0.36
N LYS A 706 14.19 3.64 -0.71
CA LYS A 706 12.85 3.02 -0.67
C LYS A 706 12.90 1.65 -1.33
N VAL A 707 12.05 0.73 -0.87
CA VAL A 707 11.91 -0.60 -1.47
C VAL A 707 10.44 -0.93 -1.66
N ALA A 708 10.08 -1.22 -2.91
CA ALA A 708 8.79 -1.73 -3.31
C ALA A 708 8.84 -3.27 -3.40
N GLN A 709 7.89 -3.94 -2.76
CA GLN A 709 7.85 -5.41 -2.68
C GLN A 709 6.99 -5.97 -3.82
N LEU A 710 7.33 -7.18 -4.29
CA LEU A 710 6.52 -7.90 -5.28
C LEU A 710 6.06 -9.26 -4.70
N PRO A 711 4.77 -9.60 -4.77
CA PRO A 711 3.67 -8.76 -5.30
C PRO A 711 3.39 -7.54 -4.42
N ASN A 712 2.81 -6.50 -5.01
CA ASN A 712 2.39 -5.29 -4.30
C ASN A 712 1.41 -5.63 -3.16
N PRO A 713 1.75 -5.32 -1.89
CA PRO A 713 0.90 -5.67 -0.75
C PRO A 713 -0.42 -4.89 -0.70
N ALA A 714 -0.52 -3.72 -1.35
CA ALA A 714 -1.75 -2.93 -1.32
C ALA A 714 -2.84 -3.45 -2.28
N ALA A 715 -2.51 -4.41 -3.15
CA ALA A 715 -3.46 -4.99 -4.12
C ALA A 715 -4.67 -5.67 -3.45
N GLU A 716 -4.51 -6.18 -2.23
CA GLU A 716 -5.59 -6.87 -1.49
C GLU A 716 -6.75 -5.95 -1.09
N ASN A 717 -6.51 -4.63 -1.01
CA ASN A 717 -7.51 -3.62 -0.72
C ASN A 717 -8.24 -3.10 -1.98
N GLY A 718 -7.99 -3.72 -3.14
CA GLY A 718 -8.50 -3.29 -4.44
C GLY A 718 -9.95 -3.68 -4.74
N LYS A 719 -10.23 -3.85 -6.03
CA LYS A 719 -11.56 -4.17 -6.59
C LYS A 719 -11.90 -5.64 -6.35
N VAL A 720 -13.07 -5.90 -5.76
CA VAL A 720 -13.56 -7.24 -5.37
C VAL A 720 -14.75 -7.73 -6.17
N LEU A 721 -15.41 -6.84 -6.92
CA LEU A 721 -16.42 -7.17 -7.91
C LEU A 721 -16.29 -6.18 -9.07
N ASP A 722 -16.29 -6.69 -10.31
CA ASP A 722 -16.33 -5.87 -11.53
C ASP A 722 -17.17 -6.57 -12.61
N VAL A 723 -18.36 -6.04 -12.88
CA VAL A 723 -19.30 -6.61 -13.85
C VAL A 723 -19.81 -5.53 -14.79
N ASN A 724 -19.46 -5.63 -16.07
CA ASN A 724 -19.80 -4.63 -17.09
C ASN A 724 -20.74 -5.14 -18.20
N PHE A 725 -21.16 -6.42 -18.16
CA PHE A 725 -22.12 -7.01 -19.10
C PHE A 725 -21.76 -7.02 -20.60
N ASP A 726 -20.60 -6.51 -21.01
CA ASP A 726 -20.14 -6.41 -22.40
C ASP A 726 -20.15 -7.74 -23.18
N ASN A 727 -19.88 -8.83 -22.48
CA ASN A 727 -19.87 -10.18 -23.05
C ASN A 727 -21.23 -10.88 -22.98
N GLU A 728 -22.32 -10.14 -22.71
CA GLU A 728 -23.67 -10.67 -22.50
C GLU A 728 -23.72 -11.71 -21.37
N THR A 729 -22.93 -11.48 -20.32
CA THR A 729 -22.79 -12.31 -19.11
C THR A 729 -22.76 -11.44 -17.86
N ALA A 730 -23.01 -12.03 -16.70
CA ALA A 730 -22.83 -11.37 -15.40
C ALA A 730 -21.52 -11.84 -14.73
N ASP A 731 -20.49 -12.11 -15.52
CA ASP A 731 -19.22 -12.64 -15.04
C ASP A 731 -18.42 -11.55 -14.31
N ASP A 732 -17.84 -11.93 -13.18
CA ASP A 732 -16.91 -11.08 -12.42
C ASP A 732 -15.56 -11.08 -13.11
N ARG A 733 -15.10 -9.89 -13.50
CA ARG A 733 -13.83 -9.69 -14.22
C ARG A 733 -12.63 -9.68 -13.28
N THR A 734 -12.83 -9.68 -11.97
CA THR A 734 -11.74 -9.80 -10.99
C THR A 734 -11.34 -11.27 -10.79
N ASP A 735 -10.16 -11.49 -10.19
CA ASP A 735 -9.70 -12.83 -9.82
C ASP A 735 -10.42 -13.43 -8.60
N ASN A 736 -11.42 -12.72 -8.04
CA ASN A 736 -12.17 -13.17 -6.86
C ASN A 736 -13.29 -14.19 -7.19
N GLY A 737 -13.70 -14.26 -8.46
CA GLY A 737 -14.64 -15.26 -8.94
C GLY A 737 -16.08 -15.09 -8.44
N ASN A 738 -16.48 -13.87 -8.10
CA ASN A 738 -17.83 -13.51 -7.63
C ASN A 738 -18.84 -13.42 -8.78
N ASN A 739 -18.86 -14.43 -9.66
CA ASN A 739 -19.69 -14.43 -10.87
C ASN A 739 -21.18 -14.42 -10.53
N GLY A 740 -21.93 -13.55 -11.20
CA GLY A 740 -23.39 -13.44 -11.05
C GLY A 740 -24.14 -14.57 -11.75
N THR A 741 -25.13 -15.13 -11.07
CA THR A 741 -26.09 -16.07 -11.66
C THR A 741 -27.32 -15.30 -12.14
N VAL A 742 -27.53 -15.29 -13.45
CA VAL A 742 -28.73 -14.70 -14.06
C VAL A 742 -29.96 -15.55 -13.73
N VAL A 743 -30.98 -14.93 -13.13
CA VAL A 743 -32.29 -15.53 -12.88
C VAL A 743 -33.31 -14.87 -13.81
N GLY A 744 -34.07 -15.70 -14.55
CA GLY A 744 -35.04 -15.22 -15.53
C GLY A 744 -34.44 -15.01 -16.93
N ASP A 745 -35.22 -14.38 -17.80
CA ASP A 745 -34.85 -14.08 -19.19
C ASP A 745 -34.53 -12.59 -19.33
N VAL A 746 -33.33 -12.16 -18.90
CA VAL A 746 -32.85 -10.77 -19.04
C VAL A 746 -32.42 -10.47 -20.48
N GLU A 747 -32.43 -9.19 -20.87
CA GLU A 747 -31.91 -8.73 -22.17
C GLU A 747 -30.59 -7.98 -22.00
N TYR A 748 -29.69 -8.10 -22.98
CA TYR A 748 -28.46 -7.30 -23.05
C TYR A 748 -28.56 -6.28 -24.18
N VAL A 749 -28.53 -5.00 -23.83
CA VAL A 749 -28.79 -3.87 -24.73
C VAL A 749 -27.59 -2.91 -24.75
N GLU A 750 -27.66 -1.84 -25.54
CA GLU A 750 -26.64 -0.79 -25.53
C GLU A 750 -26.56 -0.11 -24.15
N GLY A 751 -25.36 -0.10 -23.57
CA GLY A 751 -25.09 0.34 -22.20
C GLY A 751 -24.74 1.81 -22.05
N TYR A 752 -24.22 2.17 -20.88
CA TYR A 752 -23.51 3.44 -20.67
C TYR A 752 -22.14 3.37 -21.35
N THR A 753 -21.46 2.23 -21.19
CA THR A 753 -20.38 1.79 -22.05
C THR A 753 -20.72 0.40 -22.58
N GLY A 754 -20.34 0.08 -23.82
CA GLY A 754 -20.59 -1.24 -24.41
C GLY A 754 -22.03 -1.78 -24.24
N LYS A 755 -22.21 -2.85 -23.46
CA LYS A 755 -23.52 -3.46 -23.18
C LYS A 755 -23.97 -3.28 -21.73
N ALA A 756 -25.27 -3.11 -21.54
CA ALA A 756 -25.93 -3.15 -20.24
C ALA A 756 -26.89 -4.32 -20.13
N VAL A 757 -27.15 -4.78 -18.90
CA VAL A 757 -28.27 -5.68 -18.63
C VAL A 757 -29.56 -4.88 -18.44
N HIS A 758 -30.63 -5.34 -19.07
CA HIS A 758 -31.99 -4.82 -18.94
C HIS A 758 -32.84 -5.82 -18.15
N ILE A 759 -33.34 -5.39 -17.00
CA ILE A 759 -34.13 -6.20 -16.07
C ILE A 759 -35.55 -5.64 -16.02
N VAL A 760 -36.53 -6.52 -16.25
CA VAL A 760 -37.96 -6.20 -16.25
C VAL A 760 -38.73 -7.14 -15.32
N ASN A 761 -39.45 -6.56 -14.35
CA ASN A 761 -40.35 -7.28 -13.46
C ASN A 761 -41.74 -6.64 -13.45
N ASP A 762 -42.75 -7.37 -12.96
CA ASP A 762 -44.11 -6.83 -12.79
C ASP A 762 -44.24 -5.86 -11.59
N GLY A 763 -43.19 -5.78 -10.76
CA GLY A 763 -43.10 -4.92 -9.57
C GLY A 763 -43.97 -5.34 -8.40
N THR A 764 -44.52 -6.56 -8.38
CA THR A 764 -45.30 -7.05 -7.22
C THR A 764 -44.88 -8.46 -6.81
N GLY A 765 -44.43 -8.62 -5.56
CA GLY A 765 -44.10 -9.93 -4.99
C GLY A 765 -42.70 -10.40 -5.39
N LYS A 766 -42.60 -11.66 -5.85
CA LYS A 766 -41.33 -12.32 -6.18
C LYS A 766 -40.85 -11.90 -7.56
N ALA A 767 -39.63 -11.38 -7.65
CA ALA A 767 -38.99 -10.98 -8.89
C ALA A 767 -38.85 -12.18 -9.85
N GLN A 768 -39.12 -11.92 -11.12
CA GLN A 768 -38.95 -12.87 -12.21
C GLN A 768 -37.55 -12.79 -12.83
N GLN A 769 -36.92 -11.62 -12.76
CA GLN A 769 -35.61 -11.32 -13.33
C GLN A 769 -34.73 -10.61 -12.30
N TYR A 770 -33.52 -11.12 -12.09
CA TYR A 770 -32.46 -10.51 -11.24
C TYR A 770 -31.13 -11.23 -11.47
N ILE A 771 -30.04 -10.67 -10.94
CA ILE A 771 -28.72 -11.32 -10.90
C ILE A 771 -28.34 -11.59 -9.45
N ASP A 772 -27.97 -12.84 -9.16
CA ASP A 772 -27.60 -13.32 -7.83
C ASP A 772 -26.09 -13.56 -7.75
N PHE A 773 -25.38 -12.76 -6.96
CA PHE A 773 -23.94 -12.90 -6.71
C PHE A 773 -23.63 -13.83 -5.52
N GLY A 774 -24.65 -14.40 -4.88
CA GLY A 774 -24.52 -15.32 -3.75
C GLY A 774 -24.13 -14.64 -2.43
N ASP A 775 -23.80 -15.47 -1.43
CA ASP A 775 -23.29 -15.06 -0.11
C ASP A 775 -21.75 -15.14 -0.06
N VAL A 776 -21.08 -14.87 -1.19
CA VAL A 776 -19.64 -15.09 -1.34
C VAL A 776 -18.83 -13.85 -0.95
N LEU A 777 -19.35 -12.67 -1.26
CA LEU A 777 -18.65 -11.41 -1.02
C LEU A 777 -18.93 -10.89 0.40
N LYS A 778 -18.01 -11.16 1.34
CA LYS A 778 -17.99 -10.57 2.68
C LYS A 778 -17.08 -9.35 2.69
N LEU A 779 -17.58 -8.19 3.10
CA LEU A 779 -16.82 -6.94 3.16
C LEU A 779 -16.07 -6.77 4.49
N ASP A 780 -16.39 -7.60 5.48
CA ASP A 780 -15.85 -7.62 6.83
C ASP A 780 -15.79 -6.19 7.41
N ASP A 781 -14.64 -5.81 8.00
CA ASP A 781 -14.41 -4.50 8.61
C ASP A 781 -13.69 -3.52 7.65
N SER A 782 -13.66 -3.77 6.33
CA SER A 782 -12.63 -3.24 5.42
C SER A 782 -12.88 -1.92 4.68
N ASP A 783 -13.49 -0.83 5.18
CA ASP A 783 -13.98 0.25 4.28
C ASP A 783 -14.75 -0.26 3.02
N VAL A 784 -15.42 0.59 2.27
CA VAL A 784 -16.00 0.13 0.99
C VAL A 784 -16.27 1.28 0.05
N THR A 785 -16.19 1.00 -1.24
CA THR A 785 -16.92 1.75 -2.27
C THR A 785 -17.80 0.81 -3.06
N ILE A 786 -19.08 1.13 -3.21
CA ILE A 786 -20.01 0.41 -4.08
C ILE A 786 -20.51 1.39 -5.13
N MET A 787 -20.40 1.04 -6.41
CA MET A 787 -20.85 1.92 -7.50
C MET A 787 -21.42 1.15 -8.69
N PHE A 788 -22.28 1.81 -9.45
CA PHE A 788 -22.85 1.27 -10.69
C PHE A 788 -23.45 2.39 -11.54
N ASN A 789 -23.57 2.13 -12.85
CA ASN A 789 -24.36 2.96 -13.77
C ASN A 789 -25.79 2.42 -13.86
N TYR A 790 -26.76 3.33 -13.77
CA TYR A 790 -28.18 3.01 -13.68
C TYR A 790 -29.01 3.90 -14.60
N LYS A 791 -29.98 3.30 -15.28
CA LYS A 791 -31.02 4.04 -16.01
C LYS A 791 -32.39 3.49 -15.65
N ALA A 792 -33.26 4.33 -15.12
CA ALA A 792 -34.65 3.98 -14.86
C ALA A 792 -35.43 3.92 -16.19
N GLY A 793 -36.10 2.81 -16.48
CA GLY A 793 -36.99 2.70 -17.64
C GLY A 793 -38.30 3.47 -17.44
N GLU A 794 -38.80 3.50 -16.19
CA GLU A 794 -39.94 4.32 -15.81
C GLU A 794 -39.83 4.87 -14.39
N LYS A 795 -40.57 5.95 -14.13
CA LYS A 795 -40.74 6.49 -12.78
C LYS A 795 -41.66 5.56 -11.97
N THR A 796 -41.23 5.17 -10.77
CA THR A 796 -42.02 4.35 -9.85
C THR A 796 -42.67 5.17 -8.73
N PHE A 797 -43.68 4.58 -8.10
CA PHE A 797 -44.30 5.05 -6.85
C PHE A 797 -44.33 3.96 -5.77
N GLU A 798 -43.69 2.82 -6.05
CA GLU A 798 -43.54 1.66 -5.18
C GLU A 798 -42.05 1.45 -4.91
N ASP A 799 -41.72 1.04 -3.69
CA ASP A 799 -40.33 0.81 -3.28
C ASP A 799 -39.80 -0.47 -3.96
N GLN A 800 -38.72 -0.31 -4.72
CA GLN A 800 -38.04 -1.38 -5.45
C GLN A 800 -36.58 -1.42 -5.02
N VAL A 801 -35.99 -2.62 -4.91
CA VAL A 801 -34.59 -2.79 -4.55
C VAL A 801 -33.75 -2.92 -5.82
N ILE A 802 -32.79 -2.02 -5.96
CA ILE A 802 -31.88 -1.89 -7.10
C ILE A 802 -30.70 -2.84 -6.92
N PHE A 803 -30.03 -2.75 -5.77
CA PHE A 803 -28.83 -3.52 -5.47
C PHE A 803 -28.63 -3.61 -3.95
N GLY A 804 -28.24 -4.77 -3.43
CA GLY A 804 -27.91 -4.91 -2.02
C GLY A 804 -28.04 -6.34 -1.50
N ASN A 805 -27.82 -6.48 -0.20
CA ASN A 805 -27.84 -7.78 0.49
C ASN A 805 -28.82 -7.82 1.68
N VAL A 806 -29.74 -6.87 1.77
CA VAL A 806 -30.81 -6.87 2.79
C VAL A 806 -32.16 -7.23 2.17
N SER A 807 -33.00 -7.89 2.97
CA SER A 807 -34.41 -8.10 2.64
C SER A 807 -35.20 -6.84 2.96
N SER A 808 -36.24 -6.52 2.18
CA SER A 808 -37.03 -5.29 2.39
C SER A 808 -37.79 -5.21 3.74
N ASN A 809 -37.76 -6.27 4.54
CA ASN A 809 -38.43 -6.38 5.84
C ASN A 809 -37.48 -6.68 7.01
N ASP A 810 -36.17 -6.81 6.78
CA ASP A 810 -35.17 -7.02 7.84
C ASP A 810 -34.56 -5.68 8.25
N ALA A 811 -34.31 -5.52 9.55
CA ALA A 811 -33.66 -4.35 10.15
C ALA A 811 -32.28 -4.71 10.73
N ASP A 812 -31.60 -5.65 10.08
CA ASP A 812 -30.31 -6.20 10.50
C ASP A 812 -29.18 -5.72 9.57
N ALA A 813 -27.93 -6.14 9.84
CA ALA A 813 -26.73 -5.80 9.07
C ALA A 813 -26.91 -5.94 7.54
N GLY A 814 -26.19 -5.12 6.77
CA GLY A 814 -26.24 -5.09 5.30
C GLY A 814 -26.52 -3.70 4.71
N TYR A 815 -26.82 -3.63 3.43
CA TYR A 815 -27.15 -2.38 2.72
C TYR A 815 -28.08 -2.60 1.52
N SER A 816 -28.74 -1.52 1.08
CA SER A 816 -29.53 -1.50 -0.15
C SER A 816 -29.56 -0.14 -0.82
N PHE A 817 -29.47 -0.15 -2.15
CA PHE A 817 -29.96 0.91 -3.02
C PHE A 817 -31.41 0.64 -3.40
N LYS A 818 -32.27 1.67 -3.37
CA LYS A 818 -33.69 1.54 -3.71
C LYS A 818 -34.14 2.62 -4.69
N GLN A 819 -35.12 2.26 -5.52
CA GLN A 819 -35.90 3.21 -6.30
C GLN A 819 -37.26 3.39 -5.61
N THR A 820 -37.54 4.62 -5.19
CA THR A 820 -38.76 5.00 -4.48
C THR A 820 -39.50 6.10 -5.24
N ALA A 821 -40.66 6.53 -4.71
CA ALA A 821 -41.39 7.66 -5.26
C ALA A 821 -40.60 8.98 -5.20
N GLU A 822 -39.69 9.11 -4.22
CA GLU A 822 -38.91 10.31 -3.94
C GLU A 822 -37.57 10.32 -4.68
N GLY A 823 -37.05 9.18 -5.13
CA GLY A 823 -35.77 9.13 -5.84
C GLY A 823 -35.10 7.77 -5.83
N ILE A 824 -33.79 7.83 -6.10
CA ILE A 824 -32.85 6.75 -5.81
C ILE A 824 -32.17 7.08 -4.49
N ASP A 825 -32.20 6.15 -3.54
CA ASP A 825 -31.57 6.28 -2.22
C ASP A 825 -30.69 5.07 -1.88
N PHE A 826 -29.84 5.27 -0.88
CA PHE A 826 -29.00 4.25 -0.25
C PHE A 826 -29.25 4.24 1.25
N SER A 827 -29.34 3.04 1.83
CA SER A 827 -29.47 2.84 3.27
C SER A 827 -28.68 1.63 3.74
N THR A 828 -28.05 1.74 4.91
CA THR A 828 -27.55 0.56 5.66
C THR A 828 -28.71 -0.10 6.40
N GLY A 829 -28.69 -1.42 6.52
CA GLY A 829 -29.78 -2.21 7.11
C GLY A 829 -29.98 -1.94 8.60
N ASP A 830 -28.91 -1.56 9.30
CA ASP A 830 -28.91 -1.10 10.70
C ASP A 830 -29.39 0.36 10.88
N GLY A 831 -29.56 1.09 9.78
CA GLY A 831 -29.96 2.50 9.77
C GLY A 831 -28.87 3.48 10.21
N ALA A 832 -27.60 3.06 10.26
CA ALA A 832 -26.47 3.93 10.57
C ALA A 832 -26.26 5.03 9.52
N PHE A 833 -26.56 4.76 8.25
CA PHE A 833 -26.53 5.75 7.18
C PHE A 833 -27.76 5.61 6.27
N ASP A 834 -28.41 6.74 5.99
CA ASP A 834 -29.57 6.85 5.11
C ASP A 834 -29.39 8.12 4.26
N SER A 835 -29.37 7.96 2.94
CA SER A 835 -29.07 9.07 2.03
C SER A 835 -30.29 9.93 1.72
N GLU A 836 -30.07 11.16 1.28
CA GLU A 836 -31.13 11.92 0.62
C GLU A 836 -31.51 11.26 -0.73
N SER A 837 -32.79 11.33 -1.06
CA SER A 837 -33.35 10.82 -2.33
C SER A 837 -33.73 11.97 -3.26
N SER A 838 -33.49 11.82 -4.57
CA SER A 838 -33.94 12.80 -5.57
C SER A 838 -34.62 12.16 -6.78
N ALA A 839 -35.83 12.62 -7.08
CA ALA A 839 -36.62 12.16 -8.22
C ALA A 839 -36.05 12.61 -9.57
N ARG A 840 -35.01 13.45 -9.58
CA ARG A 840 -34.35 13.92 -10.81
C ARG A 840 -33.65 12.79 -11.57
N TYR A 841 -33.20 11.76 -10.85
CA TYR A 841 -32.48 10.62 -11.42
C TYR A 841 -33.40 9.50 -11.97
N GLN A 842 -34.70 9.79 -12.11
CA GLN A 842 -35.70 8.90 -12.70
C GLN A 842 -36.22 9.47 -14.03
N ASP A 843 -35.35 10.13 -14.80
CA ASP A 843 -35.69 10.87 -16.02
C ASP A 843 -35.51 10.07 -17.32
N GLY A 844 -35.09 8.81 -17.22
CA GLY A 844 -34.82 7.93 -18.36
C GLY A 844 -33.41 8.06 -18.94
N LYS A 845 -32.50 8.80 -18.29
CA LYS A 845 -31.09 8.92 -18.65
C LYS A 845 -30.22 8.01 -17.78
N TRP A 846 -28.97 7.83 -18.22
CA TRP A 846 -27.95 7.15 -17.44
C TRP A 846 -27.44 8.07 -16.32
N HIS A 847 -27.36 7.51 -15.12
CA HIS A 847 -26.79 8.14 -13.94
C HIS A 847 -25.77 7.20 -13.30
N ASN A 848 -24.73 7.76 -12.69
CA ASN A 848 -23.78 7.00 -11.88
C ASN A 848 -24.16 7.13 -10.41
N PHE A 849 -24.25 6.03 -9.68
CA PHE A 849 -24.45 6.03 -8.23
C PHE A 849 -23.27 5.39 -7.55
N ALA A 850 -22.82 6.01 -6.46
CA ALA A 850 -21.79 5.44 -5.61
C ALA A 850 -22.07 5.72 -4.13
N VAL A 851 -21.63 4.82 -3.26
CA VAL A 851 -21.46 5.09 -1.84
C VAL A 851 -20.04 4.73 -1.44
N THR A 852 -19.40 5.61 -0.69
CA THR A 852 -18.12 5.34 -0.03
C THR A 852 -18.38 5.27 1.47
N ILE A 853 -17.83 4.29 2.16
CA ILE A 853 -17.94 4.13 3.61
C ILE A 853 -16.53 3.91 4.14
N ASP A 854 -15.98 4.98 4.68
CA ASP A 854 -14.81 4.99 5.54
C ASP A 854 -15.32 4.69 6.97
N ARG A 855 -14.98 3.49 7.50
CA ARG A 855 -15.55 2.98 8.74
C ARG A 855 -15.05 3.71 9.99
N ASP A 856 -13.87 4.32 9.92
CA ASP A 856 -13.33 5.23 10.94
C ASP A 856 -13.56 6.71 10.63
N GLY A 857 -14.25 7.01 9.53
CA GLY A 857 -14.58 8.36 9.09
C GLY A 857 -16.03 8.51 8.66
N LYS A 858 -16.26 8.75 7.37
CA LYS A 858 -17.56 9.14 6.81
C LYS A 858 -18.14 8.11 5.85
N ALA A 859 -19.46 7.97 5.88
CA ALA A 859 -20.23 7.44 4.77
C ALA A 859 -20.69 8.59 3.87
N ILE A 860 -20.49 8.47 2.56
CA ILE A 860 -20.84 9.50 1.58
C ILE A 860 -21.56 8.85 0.40
N TYR A 861 -22.73 9.40 0.06
CA TYR A 861 -23.51 9.01 -1.12
C TYR A 861 -23.31 10.01 -2.24
N TYR A 862 -22.98 9.51 -3.42
CA TYR A 862 -22.74 10.26 -4.65
C TYR A 862 -23.76 9.88 -5.72
N ALA A 863 -24.16 10.87 -6.49
CA ALA A 863 -24.88 10.68 -7.74
C ALA A 863 -24.24 11.57 -8.81
N ASP A 864 -23.91 10.98 -9.96
CA ASP A 864 -23.23 11.62 -11.09
C ASP A 864 -21.90 12.28 -10.68
N GLY A 865 -21.16 11.63 -9.78
CA GLY A 865 -19.91 12.15 -9.20
C GLY A 865 -20.10 13.32 -8.21
N ILE A 866 -21.34 13.78 -8.00
CA ILE A 866 -21.68 14.87 -7.08
C ILE A 866 -22.06 14.27 -5.73
N LYS A 867 -21.46 14.80 -4.65
CA LYS A 867 -21.82 14.44 -3.27
C LYS A 867 -23.25 14.89 -2.95
N VAL A 868 -24.12 13.94 -2.61
CA VAL A 868 -25.53 14.16 -2.27
C VAL A 868 -25.75 14.15 -0.76
N SER A 869 -25.11 13.24 -0.03
CA SER A 869 -25.25 13.12 1.43
C SER A 869 -23.96 12.63 2.06
N GLU A 870 -23.68 13.05 3.30
CA GLU A 870 -22.56 12.56 4.11
C GLU A 870 -22.98 12.44 5.58
N GLU A 871 -22.48 11.44 6.28
CA GLU A 871 -22.64 11.26 7.74
C GLU A 871 -21.33 10.70 8.34
N ASP A 872 -21.02 11.06 9.59
CA ASP A 872 -19.92 10.48 10.35
C ASP A 872 -20.34 9.13 10.92
N VAL A 873 -19.59 8.08 10.58
CA VAL A 873 -19.91 6.68 10.92
C VAL A 873 -18.85 6.02 11.81
N SER A 874 -17.82 6.77 12.20
CA SER A 874 -16.68 6.30 13.01
C SER A 874 -17.07 5.60 14.31
N SER A 875 -18.24 5.93 14.87
CA SER A 875 -18.76 5.36 16.12
C SER A 875 -19.95 4.43 15.96
N ALA A 876 -20.40 4.19 14.73
CA ALA A 876 -21.63 3.45 14.44
C ALA A 876 -21.42 1.92 14.46
N GLY A 877 -20.19 1.44 14.24
CA GLY A 877 -19.91 -0.01 14.17
C GLY A 877 -20.65 -0.70 13.03
N ILE A 878 -20.71 -0.05 11.86
CA ILE A 878 -21.49 -0.48 10.70
C ILE A 878 -21.07 -1.87 10.25
N SER A 879 -22.05 -2.76 10.10
CA SER A 879 -21.85 -4.06 9.46
C SER A 879 -22.60 -4.11 8.13
N LEU A 880 -21.83 -4.29 7.05
CA LEU A 880 -22.35 -4.39 5.69
C LEU A 880 -22.57 -5.85 5.25
N ASP A 881 -22.27 -6.81 6.12
CA ASP A 881 -22.41 -8.24 5.84
C ASP A 881 -23.68 -8.79 6.49
N ALA A 882 -24.71 -8.94 5.67
CA ALA A 882 -25.95 -9.58 6.08
C ALA A 882 -25.76 -11.11 6.13
N ASP A 883 -25.81 -11.70 7.34
CA ASP A 883 -25.59 -13.13 7.54
C ASP A 883 -26.62 -14.01 6.82
N GLY A 884 -26.14 -14.91 5.95
CA GLY A 884 -26.98 -15.85 5.20
C GLY A 884 -27.85 -15.20 4.13
N LYS A 885 -27.54 -13.97 3.73
CA LYS A 885 -28.21 -13.23 2.65
C LYS A 885 -27.30 -13.15 1.44
N HIS A 886 -27.92 -13.17 0.26
CA HIS A 886 -27.20 -13.04 -1.00
C HIS A 886 -27.12 -11.56 -1.41
N LEU A 887 -26.02 -11.19 -2.09
CA LEU A 887 -25.92 -9.93 -2.80
C LEU A 887 -26.67 -10.05 -4.14
N ILE A 888 -27.67 -9.20 -4.34
CA ILE A 888 -28.58 -9.30 -5.50
C ILE A 888 -28.68 -7.95 -6.22
N LEU A 889 -28.66 -8.01 -7.55
CA LEU A 889 -28.93 -6.89 -8.46
C LEU A 889 -30.31 -7.06 -9.11
N GLY A 890 -31.17 -6.05 -8.97
CA GLY A 890 -32.52 -6.00 -9.51
C GLY A 890 -33.62 -6.58 -8.61
N ALA A 891 -33.29 -6.99 -7.37
CA ALA A 891 -34.24 -7.42 -6.34
C ALA A 891 -33.60 -7.37 -4.93
N ASP A 892 -34.40 -7.60 -3.89
CA ASP A 892 -33.92 -7.77 -2.51
C ASP A 892 -33.27 -9.15 -2.30
N ALA A 893 -32.62 -9.35 -1.15
CA ALA A 893 -31.89 -10.60 -0.83
C ALA A 893 -32.75 -11.89 -0.84
N ASP A 894 -34.09 -11.78 -0.79
CA ASP A 894 -35.02 -12.90 -0.88
C ASP A 894 -35.62 -13.06 -2.29
N GLY A 895 -35.18 -12.24 -3.25
CA GLY A 895 -35.70 -12.17 -4.62
C GLY A 895 -37.09 -11.55 -4.70
N ASN A 896 -37.44 -10.63 -3.80
CA ASN A 896 -38.68 -9.84 -3.83
C ASN A 896 -38.39 -8.38 -4.20
N CYS A 897 -39.45 -7.58 -4.35
CA CYS A 897 -39.35 -6.12 -4.54
C CYS A 897 -38.49 -5.73 -5.75
N GLY A 898 -38.51 -6.55 -6.81
CA GLY A 898 -37.66 -6.36 -7.98
C GLY A 898 -37.99 -5.11 -8.79
N VAL A 899 -36.97 -4.56 -9.45
CA VAL A 899 -37.09 -3.39 -10.31
C VAL A 899 -38.04 -3.66 -11.48
N LYS A 900 -38.96 -2.73 -11.76
CA LYS A 900 -39.97 -2.89 -12.82
C LYS A 900 -39.37 -2.84 -14.22
N ASP A 901 -38.53 -1.85 -14.47
CA ASP A 901 -37.87 -1.61 -15.75
C ASP A 901 -36.60 -0.80 -15.46
N ALA A 902 -35.45 -1.46 -15.51
CA ALA A 902 -34.17 -0.85 -15.17
C ALA A 902 -33.02 -1.42 -15.99
N TYR A 903 -32.04 -0.57 -16.26
CA TYR A 903 -30.82 -0.92 -16.97
C TYR A 903 -29.62 -0.69 -16.05
N PHE A 904 -28.68 -1.65 -16.05
CA PHE A 904 -27.50 -1.64 -15.20
C PHE A 904 -26.25 -1.86 -16.02
N ASP A 905 -25.20 -1.14 -15.66
CA ASP A 905 -23.89 -1.22 -16.29
C ASP A 905 -22.79 -0.94 -15.25
N ASP A 906 -21.57 -1.43 -15.50
CA ASP A 906 -20.37 -1.14 -14.70
C ASP A 906 -20.55 -1.29 -13.16
N VAL A 907 -21.08 -2.42 -12.69
CA VAL A 907 -21.25 -2.70 -11.26
C VAL A 907 -19.90 -3.04 -10.62
N LYS A 908 -19.44 -2.21 -9.67
CA LYS A 908 -18.13 -2.35 -9.02
C LYS A 908 -18.20 -2.24 -7.50
N ILE A 909 -17.38 -3.03 -6.82
CA ILE A 909 -17.17 -2.95 -5.37
C ILE A 909 -15.67 -2.96 -5.06
N TYR A 910 -15.22 -2.07 -4.19
CA TYR A 910 -13.84 -1.90 -3.74
C TYR A 910 -13.73 -2.06 -2.23
N ARG A 911 -12.62 -2.63 -1.72
CA ARG A 911 -12.30 -2.73 -0.28
C ARG A 911 -11.52 -1.52 0.25
N HIS A 912 -11.95 -0.34 -0.17
CA HIS A 912 -11.51 0.93 0.38
C HIS A 912 -12.52 2.02 0.01
N ALA A 913 -12.52 3.11 0.76
CA ALA A 913 -13.26 4.32 0.39
C ALA A 913 -12.47 5.11 -0.67
N ILE A 914 -12.99 5.17 -1.90
CA ILE A 914 -12.44 6.04 -2.95
C ILE A 914 -12.71 7.50 -2.56
N LEU A 915 -11.71 8.35 -2.72
CA LEU A 915 -11.77 9.75 -2.28
C LEU A 915 -12.61 10.62 -3.22
N GLU A 916 -13.14 11.72 -2.69
CA GLU A 916 -14.03 12.67 -3.41
C GLU A 916 -13.40 13.21 -4.71
N SER A 917 -12.09 13.48 -4.72
CA SER A 917 -11.31 13.97 -5.87
C SER A 917 -11.26 13.00 -7.06
N GLU A 918 -11.34 11.69 -6.81
CA GLU A 918 -11.50 10.66 -7.84
C GLU A 918 -12.98 10.45 -8.16
N MET A 919 -13.87 10.52 -7.17
CA MET A 919 -15.30 10.27 -7.36
C MET A 919 -16.00 11.30 -8.26
N THR A 920 -15.52 12.55 -8.25
CA THR A 920 -16.02 13.62 -9.13
C THR A 920 -15.79 13.37 -10.62
N ILE A 921 -14.90 12.45 -11.00
CA ILE A 921 -14.52 12.18 -12.41
C ILE A 921 -14.89 10.77 -12.87
N VAL A 922 -15.62 10.00 -12.05
CA VAL A 922 -16.20 8.71 -12.45
C VAL A 922 -17.35 8.90 -13.45
N TYR A 923 -18.05 10.04 -13.37
CA TYR A 923 -19.15 10.41 -14.25
C TYR A 923 -18.69 11.31 -15.41
N ASN A 924 -19.15 11.01 -16.63
CA ASN A 924 -19.00 11.90 -17.77
C ASN A 924 -20.14 12.95 -17.79
N PRO A 925 -19.84 14.25 -17.66
CA PRO A 925 -20.86 15.30 -17.59
C PRO A 925 -21.51 15.64 -18.94
N PHE A 926 -21.09 14.98 -20.02
CA PHE A 926 -21.62 15.21 -21.36
C PHE A 926 -22.52 14.07 -21.83
N THR A 927 -23.59 14.43 -22.52
CA THR A 927 -24.42 13.51 -23.29
C THR A 927 -24.37 13.90 -24.77
N ILE A 928 -24.23 12.92 -25.66
CA ILE A 928 -24.30 13.14 -27.10
C ILE A 928 -25.47 12.37 -27.71
N THR A 929 -26.41 13.11 -28.33
CA THR A 929 -27.57 12.52 -29.01
C THR A 929 -27.37 12.61 -30.51
N THR A 930 -27.39 11.48 -31.20
CA THR A 930 -27.23 11.45 -32.66
C THR A 930 -28.57 11.57 -33.40
N ALA A 931 -28.52 12.34 -34.48
CA ALA A 931 -29.55 12.43 -35.51
C ALA A 931 -29.01 11.87 -36.82
N VAL A 932 -29.74 12.05 -37.91
CA VAL A 932 -29.40 11.49 -39.23
C VAL A 932 -28.18 12.19 -39.82
N ASP A 933 -28.09 13.51 -39.70
CA ASP A 933 -27.05 14.35 -40.31
C ASP A 933 -26.40 15.32 -39.31
N SER A 934 -26.63 15.08 -38.01
CA SER A 934 -26.15 15.93 -36.93
C SER A 934 -26.01 15.16 -35.62
N ALA A 935 -25.29 15.75 -34.67
CA ALA A 935 -25.21 15.28 -33.29
C ALA A 935 -25.30 16.46 -32.33
N THR A 936 -26.06 16.31 -31.25
CA THR A 936 -26.20 17.33 -30.21
C THR A 936 -25.40 16.92 -28.99
N LEU A 937 -24.40 17.73 -28.64
CA LEU A 937 -23.65 17.65 -27.40
C LEU A 937 -24.34 18.50 -26.34
N GLU A 938 -24.73 17.90 -25.22
CA GLU A 938 -25.31 18.57 -24.05
C GLU A 938 -24.39 18.31 -22.85
N TRP A 939 -24.34 19.23 -21.88
CA TRP A 939 -23.61 19.00 -20.63
C TRP A 939 -24.43 19.38 -19.41
N ASP A 940 -24.16 18.70 -18.30
CA ASP A 940 -24.83 18.93 -17.04
C ASP A 940 -24.44 20.31 -16.46
N SER A 941 -25.45 21.15 -16.23
CA SER A 941 -25.28 22.47 -15.63
C SER A 941 -24.92 22.44 -14.15
N ASP A 942 -25.19 21.32 -13.47
CA ASP A 942 -24.89 21.14 -12.05
C ASP A 942 -23.48 20.57 -11.81
N TYR A 943 -22.81 20.07 -12.86
CA TYR A 943 -21.44 19.58 -12.75
C TYR A 943 -20.46 20.73 -12.51
N LEU A 944 -19.54 20.53 -11.57
CA LEU A 944 -18.46 21.44 -11.27
C LEU A 944 -17.12 20.76 -11.54
N ASP A 945 -16.20 21.50 -12.16
CA ASP A 945 -14.83 21.06 -12.36
C ASP A 945 -14.07 20.96 -11.02
N TYR A 946 -12.79 20.54 -11.09
CA TYR A 946 -11.93 20.40 -9.91
C TYR A 946 -11.72 21.71 -9.12
N ALA A 947 -11.98 22.88 -9.73
CA ALA A 947 -11.89 24.20 -9.12
C ALA A 947 -13.25 24.70 -8.61
N GLY A 948 -14.32 23.92 -8.76
CA GLY A 948 -15.67 24.28 -8.36
C GLY A 948 -16.37 25.21 -9.36
N HIS A 949 -15.95 25.20 -10.63
CA HIS A 949 -16.52 26.02 -11.70
C HIS A 949 -17.40 25.21 -12.66
N PRO A 950 -18.45 25.80 -13.24
CA PRO A 950 -19.22 25.14 -14.29
C PRO A 950 -18.37 24.90 -15.55
N LEU A 951 -18.75 23.90 -16.34
CA LEU A 951 -18.08 23.59 -17.61
C LEU A 951 -18.21 24.72 -18.62
N ALA A 952 -17.10 25.02 -19.30
CA ALA A 952 -17.04 25.94 -20.43
C ALA A 952 -16.37 25.25 -21.62
N VAL A 953 -17.16 24.85 -22.62
CA VAL A 953 -16.66 24.21 -23.85
C VAL A 953 -16.13 25.29 -24.80
N ASP A 954 -14.85 25.22 -25.14
CA ASP A 954 -14.19 26.14 -26.09
C ASP A 954 -14.50 25.73 -27.53
N TYR A 955 -14.32 24.45 -27.84
CA TYR A 955 -14.54 23.91 -29.17
C TYR A 955 -14.77 22.40 -29.17
N VAL A 956 -15.25 21.92 -30.32
CA VAL A 956 -15.36 20.51 -30.65
C VAL A 956 -14.44 20.16 -31.81
N VAL A 957 -13.81 19.00 -31.78
CA VAL A 957 -12.99 18.45 -32.88
C VAL A 957 -13.65 17.19 -33.42
N ILE A 958 -13.80 17.09 -34.75
CA ILE A 958 -14.32 15.91 -35.45
C ILE A 958 -13.16 15.18 -36.10
N ASN A 959 -13.07 13.87 -35.86
CA ASN A 959 -12.06 12.94 -36.38
C ASN A 959 -10.63 13.49 -36.21
N ARG A 960 -10.36 14.11 -35.04
CA ARG A 960 -9.10 14.76 -34.67
C ARG A 960 -8.54 15.77 -35.68
N THR A 961 -9.38 16.31 -36.58
CA THR A 961 -8.93 17.13 -37.72
C THR A 961 -9.74 18.40 -37.92
N GLN A 962 -11.06 18.33 -37.75
CA GLN A 962 -11.94 19.49 -37.97
C GLN A 962 -12.34 20.12 -36.65
N LYS A 963 -11.72 21.26 -36.31
CA LYS A 963 -12.07 22.09 -35.15
C LYS A 963 -13.26 23.01 -35.46
N ILE A 964 -14.23 23.07 -34.54
CA ILE A 964 -15.42 23.93 -34.59
C ILE A 964 -15.55 24.65 -33.24
N GLU A 965 -15.42 25.98 -33.24
CA GLU A 965 -15.58 26.81 -32.04
C GLU A 965 -17.02 26.76 -31.50
N VAL A 966 -17.15 26.71 -30.18
CA VAL A 966 -18.41 26.81 -29.44
C VAL A 966 -18.52 28.22 -28.86
N SER A 967 -19.73 28.76 -28.75
CA SER A 967 -19.97 30.09 -28.18
C SER A 967 -20.11 30.03 -26.65
N ASP A 968 -19.49 30.96 -25.93
CA ASP A 968 -19.41 31.02 -24.45
C ASP A 968 -20.76 31.06 -23.68
N ASP A 969 -21.92 31.12 -24.35
CA ASP A 969 -23.25 31.34 -23.76
C ASP A 969 -24.29 30.25 -24.09
N VAL A 970 -23.85 29.05 -24.46
CA VAL A 970 -24.75 27.91 -24.73
C VAL A 970 -24.64 26.82 -23.68
N GLU A 971 -25.73 26.06 -23.49
CA GLU A 971 -25.79 24.88 -22.61
C GLU A 971 -25.79 23.57 -23.42
N SER A 972 -25.77 23.69 -24.75
CA SER A 972 -25.67 22.58 -25.70
C SER A 972 -25.13 23.07 -27.05
N PHE A 973 -24.55 22.16 -27.83
CA PHE A 973 -23.97 22.46 -29.13
C PHE A 973 -24.39 21.42 -30.18
N VAL A 974 -24.82 21.87 -31.36
CA VAL A 974 -25.22 20.99 -32.46
C VAL A 974 -24.11 20.95 -33.51
N ILE A 975 -23.58 19.75 -33.74
CA ILE A 975 -22.64 19.43 -34.80
C ILE A 975 -23.45 19.10 -36.04
N GLU A 976 -23.48 20.03 -37.00
CA GLU A 976 -24.26 19.92 -38.24
C GLU A 976 -23.42 19.35 -39.40
N GLY A 977 -24.09 18.73 -40.38
CA GLY A 977 -23.46 18.31 -41.63
C GLY A 977 -22.69 17.00 -41.57
N LEU A 978 -23.04 16.13 -40.63
CA LEU A 978 -22.53 14.76 -40.55
C LEU A 978 -23.19 13.88 -41.62
N GLU A 979 -22.49 12.84 -42.07
CA GLU A 979 -23.01 11.87 -43.03
C GLU A 979 -23.86 10.82 -42.31
N PRO A 980 -25.03 10.41 -42.84
CA PRO A 980 -25.88 9.38 -42.23
C PRO A 980 -25.24 7.99 -42.17
N GLY A 981 -25.40 7.31 -41.03
CA GLY A 981 -24.86 5.97 -40.79
C GLY A 981 -23.33 5.91 -40.68
N THR A 982 -22.67 7.05 -40.40
CA THR A 982 -21.22 7.18 -40.35
C THR A 982 -20.74 7.33 -38.92
N GLU A 983 -19.63 6.67 -38.61
CA GLU A 983 -18.93 6.79 -37.33
C GLU A 983 -18.04 8.03 -37.28
N TYR A 984 -18.04 8.71 -36.13
CA TYR A 984 -17.21 9.88 -35.85
C TYR A 984 -16.55 9.78 -34.48
N ASP A 985 -15.30 10.22 -34.40
CA ASP A 985 -14.58 10.50 -33.16
C ASP A 985 -14.72 12.00 -32.85
N ILE A 986 -15.38 12.32 -31.74
CA ILE A 986 -15.69 13.69 -31.33
C ILE A 986 -14.92 13.98 -30.05
N LEU A 987 -14.18 15.10 -30.04
CA LEU A 987 -13.48 15.60 -28.86
C LEU A 987 -14.10 16.94 -28.45
N ALA A 988 -14.68 17.03 -27.25
CA ALA A 988 -15.11 18.29 -26.66
C ALA A 988 -13.99 18.82 -25.76
N VAL A 989 -13.47 20.02 -26.07
CA VAL A 989 -12.37 20.63 -25.32
C VAL A 989 -12.89 21.81 -24.51
N THR A 990 -12.57 21.83 -23.22
CA THR A 990 -12.99 22.89 -22.30
C THR A 990 -11.87 23.90 -22.04
N HIS A 991 -12.21 25.04 -21.44
CA HIS A 991 -11.24 26.04 -20.99
C HIS A 991 -11.52 26.48 -19.54
N GLU A 992 -10.51 27.03 -18.86
CA GLU A 992 -10.68 27.66 -17.55
C GLU A 992 -11.64 28.87 -17.67
N LEU A 993 -12.66 28.95 -16.82
CA LEU A 993 -13.67 30.01 -16.90
C LEU A 993 -13.08 31.43 -16.77
N ASP A 994 -12.11 31.60 -15.86
CA ASP A 994 -11.44 32.88 -15.63
C ASP A 994 -10.34 33.20 -16.69
N HIS A 995 -9.91 32.19 -17.45
CA HIS A 995 -8.80 32.29 -18.40
C HIS A 995 -9.10 31.49 -19.69
N PRO A 996 -9.90 32.03 -20.62
CA PRO A 996 -10.35 31.27 -21.80
C PRO A 996 -9.25 30.74 -22.74
N ASN A 997 -8.04 31.32 -22.69
CA ASN A 997 -6.90 30.80 -23.47
C ASN A 997 -6.20 29.58 -22.82
N ASN A 998 -6.65 29.17 -21.63
CA ASN A 998 -6.13 28.02 -20.90
C ASN A 998 -7.07 26.84 -21.13
N LEU A 999 -6.73 26.00 -22.11
CA LEU A 999 -7.45 24.75 -22.35
C LEU A 999 -7.33 23.85 -21.14
N GLN A 1000 -8.47 23.32 -20.69
CA GLN A 1000 -8.62 22.66 -19.42
C GLN A 1000 -8.60 21.14 -19.58
N ASP A 1001 -9.63 20.55 -20.17
CA ASP A 1001 -9.86 19.11 -20.32
C ASP A 1001 -10.30 18.81 -21.75
N ALA A 1002 -10.24 17.53 -22.12
CA ALA A 1002 -10.86 17.04 -23.33
C ALA A 1002 -11.62 15.73 -23.07
N TYR A 1003 -12.82 15.64 -23.64
CA TYR A 1003 -13.75 14.51 -23.49
C TYR A 1003 -14.02 13.87 -24.84
N GLN A 1004 -13.75 12.57 -24.96
CA GLN A 1004 -13.89 11.81 -26.20
C GLN A 1004 -15.24 11.11 -26.29
N PHE A 1005 -15.82 11.10 -27.50
CA PHE A 1005 -17.04 10.36 -27.82
C PHE A 1005 -16.89 9.68 -29.17
N LYS A 1006 -17.20 8.38 -29.22
CA LYS A 1006 -17.41 7.66 -30.47
C LYS A 1006 -18.90 7.60 -30.75
N ILE A 1007 -19.34 8.21 -31.85
CA ILE A 1007 -20.75 8.27 -32.22
C ILE A 1007 -21.00 7.69 -33.60
N THR A 1008 -22.18 7.10 -33.80
CA THR A 1008 -22.68 6.75 -35.14
C THR A 1008 -23.94 7.57 -35.40
N THR A 1009 -23.97 8.33 -36.50
CA THR A 1009 -25.18 9.03 -36.94
C THR A 1009 -26.27 8.02 -37.33
N LYS A 1010 -27.53 8.39 -37.13
CA LYS A 1010 -28.65 7.54 -37.52
C LYS A 1010 -28.64 7.36 -39.04
N GLN A 1011 -29.01 6.18 -39.52
CA GLN A 1011 -29.25 6.00 -40.94
C GLN A 1011 -30.46 6.84 -41.38
N ASN A 1012 -30.48 7.20 -42.67
CA ASN A 1012 -31.69 7.74 -43.28
C ASN A 1012 -32.84 6.75 -43.07
N ALA A 1013 -33.98 7.25 -42.59
CA ALA A 1013 -35.21 6.47 -42.65
C ALA A 1013 -35.61 6.35 -44.13
N TYR A 1014 -35.35 5.19 -44.74
CA TYR A 1014 -35.77 4.92 -46.11
C TYR A 1014 -37.30 4.75 -46.15
N GLU A 1015 -37.95 5.41 -47.11
CA GLU A 1015 -39.41 5.32 -47.25
C GLU A 1015 -39.81 3.89 -47.67
N LEU A 1016 -40.98 3.43 -47.21
CA LEU A 1016 -41.54 2.14 -47.64
C LEU A 1016 -41.69 2.14 -49.17
N GLY A 1017 -40.85 1.35 -49.84
CA GLY A 1017 -40.73 1.25 -51.29
C GLY A 1017 -39.41 1.74 -51.90
N ASP A 1018 -38.54 2.39 -51.14
CA ASP A 1018 -37.14 2.64 -51.51
C ASP A 1018 -36.30 1.42 -51.07
N VAL A 1019 -36.40 0.35 -51.85
CA VAL A 1019 -35.83 -0.95 -51.48
C VAL A 1019 -34.33 -1.03 -51.78
N ASN A 1020 -33.75 -0.02 -52.42
CA ASN A 1020 -32.36 0.01 -52.83
C ASN A 1020 -31.52 1.07 -52.10
N HIS A 1021 -32.16 1.82 -51.18
CA HIS A 1021 -31.57 2.82 -50.32
C HIS A 1021 -31.01 4.04 -51.06
N ASP A 1022 -31.55 4.37 -52.24
CA ASP A 1022 -31.11 5.52 -53.05
C ASP A 1022 -31.87 6.83 -52.80
N SER A 1023 -32.77 6.81 -51.81
CA SER A 1023 -33.63 7.92 -51.38
C SER A 1023 -34.63 8.36 -52.45
N LYS A 1024 -34.98 7.46 -53.39
CA LYS A 1024 -36.06 7.64 -54.37
C LYS A 1024 -36.91 6.37 -54.42
N ILE A 1025 -38.21 6.55 -54.60
CA ILE A 1025 -39.12 5.45 -54.95
C ILE A 1025 -39.35 5.51 -56.46
N ASP A 1026 -38.59 4.73 -57.21
CA ASP A 1026 -38.64 4.73 -58.67
C ASP A 1026 -38.78 3.33 -59.30
N ILE A 1027 -38.64 3.25 -60.62
CA ILE A 1027 -38.86 1.99 -61.35
C ILE A 1027 -37.75 0.96 -61.06
N ASN A 1028 -36.58 1.39 -60.59
CA ASN A 1028 -35.49 0.52 -60.21
C ASN A 1028 -35.87 -0.27 -58.95
N ASP A 1029 -36.54 0.36 -57.98
CA ASP A 1029 -37.09 -0.30 -56.79
C ASP A 1029 -38.13 -1.36 -57.15
N ALA A 1030 -39.07 -1.00 -58.04
CA ALA A 1030 -40.07 -1.93 -58.54
C ALA A 1030 -39.40 -3.12 -59.25
N THR A 1031 -38.30 -2.87 -59.95
CA THR A 1031 -37.52 -3.91 -60.63
C THR A 1031 -36.83 -4.84 -59.63
N LEU A 1032 -36.26 -4.29 -58.54
CA LEU A 1032 -35.61 -5.08 -57.50
C LEU A 1032 -36.62 -5.94 -56.73
N VAL A 1033 -37.81 -5.42 -56.41
CA VAL A 1033 -38.91 -6.22 -55.83
C VAL A 1033 -39.33 -7.35 -56.78
N GLN A 1034 -39.42 -7.10 -58.09
CA GLN A 1034 -39.73 -8.14 -59.08
C GLN A 1034 -38.64 -9.21 -59.15
N GLN A 1035 -37.37 -8.81 -59.13
CA GLN A 1035 -36.21 -9.72 -59.12
C GLN A 1035 -36.19 -10.56 -57.83
N TYR A 1036 -36.52 -9.97 -56.69
CA TYR A 1036 -36.69 -10.66 -55.42
C TYR A 1036 -37.81 -11.72 -55.48
N CYS A 1037 -38.97 -11.36 -56.06
CA CYS A 1037 -40.10 -12.29 -56.23
C CYS A 1037 -39.75 -13.54 -57.04
N VAL A 1038 -38.77 -13.44 -57.96
CA VAL A 1038 -38.26 -14.57 -58.75
C VAL A 1038 -36.98 -15.19 -58.19
N LYS A 1039 -36.60 -14.84 -56.96
CA LYS A 1039 -35.45 -15.38 -56.20
C LYS A 1039 -34.09 -15.15 -56.88
N MET A 1040 -33.92 -14.02 -57.54
CA MET A 1040 -32.59 -13.59 -58.00
C MET A 1040 -31.73 -13.16 -56.81
N LYS A 1041 -30.41 -13.35 -56.92
CA LYS A 1041 -29.45 -12.83 -55.94
C LYS A 1041 -29.36 -11.31 -56.11
N LEU A 1042 -29.61 -10.56 -55.03
CA LEU A 1042 -29.56 -9.10 -55.01
C LEU A 1042 -28.47 -8.65 -54.02
N GLU A 1043 -27.71 -7.62 -54.38
CA GLU A 1043 -26.60 -7.11 -53.55
C GLU A 1043 -27.01 -5.89 -52.72
N ASN A 1044 -27.97 -5.07 -53.20
CA ASN A 1044 -28.50 -3.88 -52.52
C ASN A 1044 -30.04 -3.92 -52.52
N PHE A 1045 -30.64 -4.82 -51.73
CA PHE A 1045 -32.09 -4.94 -51.62
C PHE A 1045 -32.52 -5.13 -50.17
N ASP A 1046 -33.37 -4.25 -49.68
CA ASP A 1046 -33.96 -4.32 -48.36
C ASP A 1046 -35.40 -4.84 -48.44
N ALA A 1047 -35.57 -6.07 -47.94
CA ALA A 1047 -36.85 -6.74 -47.91
C ALA A 1047 -37.84 -6.09 -46.93
N ALA A 1048 -37.36 -5.42 -45.87
CA ALA A 1048 -38.22 -4.78 -44.87
C ALA A 1048 -38.99 -3.59 -45.47
N LEU A 1049 -38.45 -2.98 -46.52
CA LEU A 1049 -39.05 -1.82 -47.21
C LEU A 1049 -39.94 -2.21 -48.40
N ALA A 1050 -40.02 -3.51 -48.73
CA ALA A 1050 -40.60 -3.98 -49.97
C ALA A 1050 -42.09 -4.39 -49.88
N ASP A 1051 -42.67 -4.49 -48.68
CA ASP A 1051 -44.09 -4.81 -48.47
C ASP A 1051 -44.94 -3.53 -48.36
N LEU A 1052 -45.33 -2.96 -49.50
CA LEU A 1052 -46.03 -1.66 -49.54
C LEU A 1052 -47.51 -1.76 -49.15
N ASN A 1053 -48.11 -2.96 -49.22
CA ASN A 1053 -49.51 -3.15 -48.87
C ASN A 1053 -49.70 -3.69 -47.43
N ASN A 1054 -48.60 -4.00 -46.74
CA ASN A 1054 -48.54 -4.47 -45.36
C ASN A 1054 -49.34 -5.78 -45.13
N ASP A 1055 -49.33 -6.68 -46.12
CA ASP A 1055 -49.99 -7.99 -46.03
C ASP A 1055 -49.07 -9.10 -45.50
N GLY A 1056 -47.82 -8.75 -45.17
CA GLY A 1056 -46.79 -9.64 -44.67
C GLY A 1056 -46.08 -10.42 -45.77
N ARG A 1057 -46.25 -10.06 -47.06
CA ARG A 1057 -45.63 -10.75 -48.20
C ARG A 1057 -45.14 -9.78 -49.27
N ILE A 1058 -43.87 -9.92 -49.63
CA ILE A 1058 -43.27 -9.19 -50.75
C ILE A 1058 -43.66 -9.87 -52.07
N THR A 1059 -44.48 -9.20 -52.87
CA THR A 1059 -45.01 -9.74 -54.13
C THR A 1059 -44.88 -8.74 -55.29
N VAL A 1060 -45.22 -9.18 -56.51
CA VAL A 1060 -45.29 -8.29 -57.68
C VAL A 1060 -46.36 -7.19 -57.49
N THR A 1061 -47.32 -7.39 -56.59
CA THR A 1061 -48.29 -6.35 -56.20
C THR A 1061 -47.57 -5.14 -55.63
N ASP A 1062 -46.56 -5.36 -54.77
CA ASP A 1062 -45.79 -4.30 -54.12
C ASP A 1062 -44.90 -3.57 -55.12
N ALA A 1063 -44.27 -4.30 -56.04
CA ALA A 1063 -43.59 -3.70 -57.19
C ALA A 1063 -44.52 -2.85 -58.08
N THR A 1064 -45.79 -3.24 -58.19
CA THR A 1064 -46.80 -2.49 -58.96
C THR A 1064 -47.20 -1.20 -58.23
N ILE A 1065 -47.29 -1.23 -56.90
CA ILE A 1065 -47.55 -0.05 -56.06
C ILE A 1065 -46.38 0.93 -56.18
N ILE A 1066 -45.13 0.46 -56.08
CA ILE A 1066 -43.92 1.28 -56.34
C ILE A 1066 -44.00 1.90 -57.74
N GLY A 1067 -44.36 1.13 -58.76
CA GLY A 1067 -44.53 1.64 -60.13
C GLY A 1067 -45.60 2.73 -60.27
N PHE A 1068 -46.68 2.68 -59.48
CA PHE A 1068 -47.68 3.76 -59.43
C PHE A 1068 -47.17 5.01 -58.73
N ILE A 1069 -46.46 4.83 -57.61
CA ILE A 1069 -45.80 5.93 -56.87
C ILE A 1069 -44.80 6.64 -57.78
N ALA A 1070 -43.94 5.89 -58.48
CA ALA A 1070 -42.96 6.40 -59.44
C ALA A 1070 -43.61 7.18 -60.61
N ALA A 1071 -44.84 6.86 -60.98
CA ALA A 1071 -45.62 7.54 -62.02
C ALA A 1071 -46.42 8.75 -61.50
N GLY A 1072 -46.35 9.06 -60.20
CA GLY A 1072 -47.11 10.13 -59.55
C GLY A 1072 -48.61 9.83 -59.41
N ILE A 1073 -48.99 8.56 -59.49
CA ILE A 1073 -50.38 8.10 -59.35
C ILE A 1073 -50.59 7.74 -57.88
N LYS A 1074 -51.35 8.59 -57.15
CA LYS A 1074 -51.75 8.34 -55.75
C LYS A 1074 -52.85 7.30 -55.64
#